data_AF-A0AA97AUN1-F1
#
_entry.id   AF-A0AA97AUN1-F1
#
_cell.length_a   1.000
_cell.length_b   1.000
_cell.length_c   1.000
_cell.angle_alpha   90.00
_cell.angle_beta   90.00
_cell.angle_gamma   90.00
#
_symmetry.space_group_name_H-M   'P 1'
#
loop_
_entity.id
_entity.type
_entity.pdbx_description
1 polymer ?
#
loop_
_entity_poly.entity_id
_entity_poly.type
_entity_poly.pdbx_seq_one_letter_code
_entity_poly.pdbx_strand_id
1 'polypeptide(L)'
;MNRYGLSKLLGACVVSLIVGCSGGSGGSGGSGGSGGSGGSGEEGVSLSIHGTLIDGPTTNADIEIFIGDSLVSSLSSSDGGYTAEIELDESESDEVVKIFATSQEDSKIKFASTLGTFSYLVEIAGDDGVLEQSESHAVNISSVSTAISAILESKSDSVIESSDEWDEVFKKVDAERAFSVAAAIKIFIDYSERGISIPEEVEDTYQFASDFDLSSQYVSMFMNQMEGLFKEVKVAMAQEPGLLGTSSNNLNPIEGTYYLPSEGGRITLNTNGTGEYLNGSGLVELTWTQGPEGISLESVEPLVERIPMEVGEYYLSAVRERQFDRLFWMLDSKNQGMVVLETSDTLKFPDWAEVDDIFETNYIAANSARQSDLLSPKDILVIGNSYSMPTPDRDGEVVNYIENFQPISTLNSLKMSFLGDFESGGNVNVKIPVASGNGEIIESDASATWIVDDLDRLVVSFSDNEKLYFSLLSLQNGEILTSFVERVSPDGLHSSAISTIFSKDIESWADNEIEGVYIYPKNFFEPLQRFYFDISADGTISTVSLNDLDNDGTIEDSERQELSGLWELKTNGNLSIRFYRSESVAEPCISDSWDPEVDAECALFQEREWDIHQVDSDDKYWFQYNVKYFQDVYLSLYGEDIDADEHVLGTNRVYHSGLIKLSERPF
;
A
#
# COMPACT_ATOMS: atom_id res chain seq x y z
N MET A 1 16.29 -34.13 -12.54
CA MET A 1 17.27 -35.12 -12.01
C MET A 1 17.84 -34.51 -10.74
N ASN A 2 17.49 -35.11 -9.60
CA ASN A 2 17.62 -34.56 -8.25
C ASN A 2 19.02 -34.11 -7.84
N ARG A 3 19.09 -32.98 -7.10
CA ARG A 3 19.92 -32.80 -5.88
C ARG A 3 19.58 -31.49 -5.17
N TYR A 4 18.64 -31.54 -4.23
CA TYR A 4 18.55 -30.60 -3.10
C TYR A 4 19.39 -31.16 -1.94
N GLY A 5 20.19 -30.30 -1.32
CA GLY A 5 20.92 -30.60 -0.08
C GLY A 5 20.42 -29.69 1.04
N LEU A 6 19.50 -30.18 1.85
CA LEU A 6 19.15 -29.62 3.16
C LEU A 6 20.29 -29.88 4.16
N SER A 7 20.67 -28.87 4.94
CA SER A 7 21.34 -29.06 6.23
C SER A 7 20.54 -28.39 7.34
N LYS A 8 19.71 -29.19 8.02
CA LYS A 8 19.14 -28.89 9.35
C LYS A 8 20.22 -29.11 10.41
N LEU A 9 20.36 -28.17 11.35
CA LEU A 9 21.15 -28.36 12.58
C LEU A 9 20.20 -28.32 13.78
N LEU A 10 20.06 -29.49 14.42
CA LEU A 10 19.41 -29.69 15.71
C LEU A 10 20.31 -29.18 16.86
N GLY A 11 19.69 -28.59 17.88
CA GLY A 11 20.20 -28.51 19.25
C GLY A 11 19.03 -28.41 20.23
N ALA A 12 18.45 -29.55 20.65
CA ALA A 12 18.76 -30.26 21.90
C ALA A 12 18.10 -29.65 23.16
N CYS A 13 16.95 -30.24 23.52
CA CYS A 13 16.29 -30.08 24.83
C CYS A 13 17.20 -30.51 25.99
N VAL A 14 17.18 -29.75 27.08
CA VAL A 14 17.65 -30.19 28.40
C VAL A 14 16.50 -30.11 29.39
N VAL A 15 16.04 -31.29 29.80
CA VAL A 15 15.13 -31.54 30.91
C VAL A 15 15.90 -31.35 32.23
N SER A 16 15.30 -30.69 33.22
CA SER A 16 15.77 -30.75 34.61
C SER A 16 14.58 -30.85 35.57
N LEU A 17 14.38 -32.07 36.07
CA LEU A 17 13.56 -32.42 37.23
C LEU A 17 14.35 -32.13 38.52
N ILE A 18 13.74 -31.47 39.51
CA ILE A 18 14.13 -31.61 40.92
C ILE A 18 12.87 -31.86 41.77
N VAL A 19 12.93 -32.96 42.52
CA VAL A 19 11.94 -33.45 43.48
C VAL A 19 12.37 -33.08 44.91
N GLY A 20 11.45 -32.48 45.68
CA GLY A 20 10.98 -32.96 47.00
C GLY A 20 11.78 -32.71 48.29
N CYS A 21 11.09 -32.13 49.30
CA CYS A 21 10.93 -32.67 50.68
C CYS A 21 9.89 -31.85 51.49
N SER A 22 8.75 -32.46 51.87
CA SER A 22 8.32 -32.84 53.25
C SER A 22 7.75 -31.72 54.13
N GLY A 23 6.66 -31.83 54.90
CA GLY A 23 5.72 -32.90 55.28
C GLY A 23 4.47 -32.25 55.93
N GLY A 24 3.27 -32.85 55.96
CA GLY A 24 2.81 -33.87 56.92
C GLY A 24 1.80 -33.29 57.92
N SER A 25 0.48 -33.54 57.79
CA SER A 25 -0.39 -34.31 58.72
C SER A 25 -1.81 -33.70 58.60
N GLY A 26 -2.98 -34.35 58.56
CA GLY A 26 -3.42 -35.74 58.68
C GLY A 26 -4.96 -35.75 58.84
N GLY A 27 -5.65 -36.83 58.45
CA GLY A 27 -6.96 -37.18 59.04
C GLY A 27 -8.13 -37.57 58.12
N SER A 28 -8.29 -38.88 57.91
CA SER A 28 -9.53 -39.69 58.03
C SER A 28 -10.88 -39.21 57.44
N GLY A 29 -11.45 -40.01 56.51
CA GLY A 29 -12.90 -40.05 56.31
C GLY A 29 -13.43 -40.81 55.09
N GLY A 30 -13.51 -42.13 55.19
CA GLY A 30 -14.40 -43.12 54.53
C GLY A 30 -15.35 -42.79 53.35
N SER A 31 -15.39 -43.77 52.44
CA SER A 31 -16.59 -44.42 51.85
C SER A 31 -17.10 -43.97 50.46
N GLY A 32 -16.74 -44.76 49.44
CA GLY A 32 -17.70 -45.51 48.61
C GLY A 32 -18.56 -44.75 47.57
N GLY A 33 -18.24 -44.96 46.29
CA GLY A 33 -19.11 -44.66 45.14
C GLY A 33 -18.38 -44.95 43.83
N SER A 34 -18.51 -46.17 43.31
CA SER A 34 -19.19 -46.50 42.04
C SER A 34 -18.70 -45.68 40.84
N GLY A 35 -17.96 -46.36 39.96
CA GLY A 35 -17.46 -45.81 38.71
C GLY A 35 -18.59 -45.33 37.80
N GLY A 36 -18.55 -44.04 37.48
CA GLY A 36 -19.12 -43.48 36.27
C GLY A 36 -18.00 -43.36 35.25
N SER A 37 -18.19 -43.97 34.10
CA SER A 37 -17.41 -43.72 32.90
C SER A 37 -17.54 -42.24 32.57
N GLY A 38 -16.49 -41.46 32.85
CA GLY A 38 -16.37 -40.12 32.29
C GLY A 38 -16.27 -40.26 30.79
N GLY A 39 -17.37 -40.02 30.08
CA GLY A 39 -17.25 -39.44 28.76
C GLY A 39 -16.48 -38.15 28.94
N SER A 40 -15.43 -37.97 28.16
CA SER A 40 -14.93 -36.64 27.85
C SER A 40 -16.13 -35.84 27.36
N GLY A 41 -16.70 -35.00 28.22
CA GLY A 41 -17.50 -33.89 27.74
C GLY A 41 -16.50 -33.04 26.98
N GLU A 42 -16.63 -33.03 25.66
CA GLU A 42 -16.04 -31.98 24.84
C GLU A 42 -16.50 -30.66 25.46
N GLU A 43 -15.55 -29.86 25.96
CA GLU A 43 -15.84 -28.52 26.48
C GLU A 43 -16.18 -27.66 25.26
N GLY A 44 -17.44 -27.26 25.14
CA GLY A 44 -17.90 -26.37 24.08
C GLY A 44 -17.71 -24.91 24.48
N VAL A 45 -17.35 -24.07 23.51
CA VAL A 45 -17.23 -22.62 23.68
C VAL A 45 -18.44 -21.95 23.00
N SER A 46 -19.05 -20.99 23.70
CA SER A 46 -20.25 -20.29 23.21
C SER A 46 -20.00 -18.81 22.99
N LEU A 47 -20.58 -18.26 21.93
CA LEU A 47 -20.54 -16.83 21.59
C LEU A 47 -21.91 -16.37 21.07
N SER A 48 -22.41 -15.23 21.55
CA SER A 48 -23.59 -14.56 20.97
C SER A 48 -23.13 -13.37 20.13
N ILE A 49 -23.44 -13.36 18.83
CA ILE A 49 -23.10 -12.24 17.95
C ILE A 49 -24.31 -11.31 17.82
N HIS A 50 -24.12 -10.03 18.16
CA HIS A 50 -25.12 -8.97 17.99
C HIS A 50 -24.62 -7.96 16.97
N GLY A 51 -25.34 -7.84 15.85
CA GLY A 51 -24.97 -6.93 14.77
C GLY A 51 -26.16 -6.25 14.12
N THR A 52 -25.86 -5.35 13.19
CA THR A 52 -26.86 -4.63 12.41
C THR A 52 -26.51 -4.66 10.92
N LEU A 53 -27.49 -4.95 10.07
CA LEU A 53 -27.44 -4.72 8.64
C LEU A 53 -27.78 -3.25 8.36
N ILE A 54 -26.82 -2.49 7.84
CA ILE A 54 -26.89 -1.03 7.73
C ILE A 54 -27.40 -0.59 6.36
N ASP A 55 -26.90 -1.23 5.30
CA ASP A 55 -27.15 -0.83 3.92
C ASP A 55 -28.31 -1.57 3.27
N GLY A 56 -28.96 -0.90 2.30
CA GLY A 56 -29.99 -1.48 1.45
C GLY A 56 -31.29 -1.86 2.19
N PRO A 57 -32.11 -2.77 1.62
CA PRO A 57 -33.28 -3.29 2.32
C PRO A 57 -32.85 -4.09 3.55
N THR A 58 -33.02 -3.50 4.74
CA THR A 58 -32.52 -4.08 5.99
C THR A 58 -33.50 -5.03 6.67
N THR A 59 -34.75 -5.10 6.21
CA THR A 59 -35.83 -5.86 6.88
C THR A 59 -35.96 -7.29 6.35
N ASN A 60 -36.01 -8.28 7.25
CA ASN A 60 -36.16 -9.71 6.92
C ASN A 60 -35.12 -10.22 5.91
N ALA A 61 -33.90 -9.67 5.93
CA ALA A 61 -32.80 -10.25 5.17
C ALA A 61 -32.44 -11.61 5.79
N ASP A 62 -32.13 -12.58 4.92
CA ASP A 62 -31.65 -13.89 5.33
C ASP A 62 -30.20 -13.76 5.80
N ILE A 63 -29.95 -14.02 7.08
CA ILE A 63 -28.62 -13.96 7.68
C ILE A 63 -28.07 -15.38 7.81
N GLU A 64 -26.92 -15.63 7.18
CA GLU A 64 -26.22 -16.91 7.21
C GLU A 64 -24.81 -16.73 7.77
N ILE A 65 -24.52 -17.38 8.89
CA ILE A 65 -23.22 -17.31 9.59
C ILE A 65 -22.51 -18.64 9.43
N PHE A 66 -21.37 -18.60 8.78
CA PHE A 66 -20.50 -19.75 8.55
C PHE A 66 -19.32 -19.73 9.51
N ILE A 67 -19.02 -20.88 10.11
CA ILE A 67 -17.81 -21.13 10.89
C ILE A 67 -17.25 -22.47 10.42
N GLY A 68 -16.17 -22.46 9.64
CA GLY A 68 -15.74 -23.64 8.89
C GLY A 68 -16.89 -24.21 8.06
N ASP A 69 -17.25 -25.47 8.29
CA ASP A 69 -18.38 -26.16 7.64
C ASP A 69 -19.74 -25.94 8.34
N SER A 70 -19.75 -25.31 9.52
CA SER A 70 -20.97 -25.08 10.30
C SER A 70 -21.74 -23.85 9.83
N LEU A 71 -23.08 -23.95 9.82
CA LEU A 71 -23.98 -22.88 9.40
C LEU A 71 -25.02 -22.59 10.48
N VAL A 72 -25.12 -21.32 10.89
CA VAL A 72 -26.18 -20.77 11.74
C VAL A 72 -26.98 -19.76 10.93
N SER A 73 -28.31 -19.86 10.94
CA SER A 73 -29.18 -18.94 10.20
C SER A 73 -30.03 -18.08 11.14
N SER A 74 -30.22 -16.82 10.78
CA SER A 74 -31.09 -15.85 11.47
C SER A 74 -31.80 -14.95 10.45
N LEU A 75 -32.60 -14.01 10.93
CA LEU A 75 -33.24 -12.98 10.12
C LEU A 75 -32.96 -11.61 10.72
N SER A 76 -32.76 -10.61 9.88
CA SER A 76 -32.69 -9.23 10.34
C SER A 76 -34.09 -8.70 10.73
N SER A 77 -34.14 -7.90 11.79
CA SER A 77 -35.34 -7.18 12.20
C SER A 77 -35.62 -5.98 11.28
N SER A 78 -36.72 -5.26 11.54
CA SER A 78 -37.12 -4.11 10.73
C SER A 78 -36.15 -2.92 10.75
N ASP A 79 -35.29 -2.88 11.76
CA ASP A 79 -34.21 -1.91 11.94
C ASP A 79 -32.84 -2.49 11.56
N GLY A 80 -32.79 -3.67 10.93
CA GLY A 80 -31.56 -4.31 10.47
C GLY A 80 -30.83 -5.13 11.54
N GLY A 81 -31.23 -5.04 12.81
CA GLY A 81 -30.61 -5.80 13.90
C GLY A 81 -30.74 -7.32 13.73
N TYR A 82 -29.73 -8.07 14.17
CA TYR A 82 -29.78 -9.53 14.22
C TYR A 82 -29.02 -10.07 15.43
N THR A 83 -29.37 -11.29 15.83
CA THR A 83 -28.71 -12.04 16.89
C THR A 83 -28.52 -13.47 16.43
N ALA A 84 -27.36 -14.04 16.76
CA ALA A 84 -27.08 -15.45 16.54
C ALA A 84 -26.29 -16.03 17.72
N GLU A 85 -26.75 -17.17 18.22
CA GLU A 85 -26.06 -17.95 19.25
C GLU A 85 -25.24 -19.04 18.56
N ILE A 86 -23.94 -19.09 18.86
CA ILE A 86 -22.99 -20.05 18.31
C ILE A 86 -22.44 -20.88 19.46
N GLU A 87 -22.49 -22.20 19.32
CA GLU A 87 -21.84 -23.16 20.22
C GLU A 87 -20.95 -24.07 19.36
N LEU A 88 -19.66 -24.11 19.65
CA LEU A 88 -18.66 -24.88 18.90
C LEU A 88 -17.80 -25.74 19.82
N ASP A 89 -17.24 -26.80 19.26
CA ASP A 89 -16.18 -27.57 19.91
C ASP A 89 -14.87 -26.76 19.94
N GLU A 90 -14.08 -26.88 21.01
CA GLU A 90 -12.78 -26.20 21.11
C GLU A 90 -11.85 -26.47 19.91
N SER A 91 -11.96 -27.63 19.25
CA SER A 91 -11.17 -27.97 18.06
C SER A 91 -11.50 -27.14 16.82
N GLU A 92 -12.66 -26.48 16.77
CA GLU A 92 -13.10 -25.59 15.69
C GLU A 92 -12.85 -24.11 16.04
N SER A 93 -12.18 -23.83 17.17
CA SER A 93 -12.03 -22.45 17.67
C SER A 93 -11.14 -21.57 16.79
N ASP A 94 -10.28 -22.14 15.94
CA ASP A 94 -9.42 -21.37 15.03
C ASP A 94 -10.09 -21.06 13.68
N GLU A 95 -11.30 -21.57 13.44
CA GLU A 95 -12.06 -21.34 12.21
C GLU A 95 -12.51 -19.88 12.07
N VAL A 96 -12.51 -19.38 10.84
CA VAL A 96 -12.92 -18.00 10.53
C VAL A 96 -14.45 -17.89 10.45
N VAL A 97 -15.00 -16.88 11.12
CA VAL A 97 -16.44 -16.57 11.12
C VAL A 97 -16.77 -15.61 9.98
N LYS A 98 -17.72 -16.01 9.14
CA LYS A 98 -18.24 -15.23 8.01
C LYS A 98 -19.75 -15.07 8.12
N ILE A 99 -20.26 -13.91 7.76
CA ILE A 99 -21.68 -13.60 7.79
C ILE A 99 -22.09 -13.13 6.40
N PHE A 100 -23.14 -13.71 5.85
CA PHE A 100 -23.81 -13.22 4.65
C PHE A 100 -25.21 -12.72 5.01
N ALA A 101 -25.61 -11.61 4.39
CA ALA A 101 -26.97 -11.10 4.46
C ALA A 101 -27.53 -10.96 3.05
N THR A 102 -28.60 -11.68 2.74
CA THR A 102 -29.25 -11.64 1.42
C THR A 102 -30.62 -10.98 1.55
N SER A 103 -30.88 -9.96 0.75
CA SER A 103 -32.20 -9.33 0.70
C SER A 103 -33.24 -10.27 0.10
N GLN A 104 -34.40 -10.40 0.77
CA GLN A 104 -35.54 -11.15 0.24
C GLN A 104 -36.31 -10.38 -0.84
N GLU A 105 -36.15 -9.05 -0.89
CA GLU A 105 -36.80 -8.19 -1.89
C GLU A 105 -36.04 -8.20 -3.23
N ASP A 106 -34.71 -8.26 -3.16
CA ASP A 106 -33.83 -8.33 -4.33
C ASP A 106 -32.61 -9.19 -4.00
N SER A 107 -32.56 -10.40 -4.55
CA SER A 107 -31.46 -11.34 -4.31
C SER A 107 -30.13 -10.90 -4.90
N LYS A 108 -30.09 -9.85 -5.75
CA LYS A 108 -28.83 -9.25 -6.20
C LYS A 108 -28.15 -8.42 -5.11
N ILE A 109 -28.89 -8.05 -4.06
CA ILE A 109 -28.33 -7.36 -2.89
C ILE A 109 -27.91 -8.41 -1.87
N LYS A 110 -26.61 -8.72 -1.88
CA LYS A 110 -25.97 -9.66 -0.98
C LYS A 110 -24.76 -8.99 -0.32
N PHE A 111 -24.84 -8.84 0.99
CA PHE A 111 -23.76 -8.30 1.79
C PHE A 111 -23.00 -9.42 2.50
N ALA A 112 -21.77 -9.13 2.88
CA ALA A 112 -20.91 -10.03 3.63
C ALA A 112 -20.14 -9.29 4.72
N SER A 113 -19.74 -10.01 5.76
CA SER A 113 -18.75 -9.57 6.73
C SER A 113 -17.92 -10.75 7.20
N THR A 114 -16.60 -10.59 7.27
CA THR A 114 -15.70 -11.60 7.82
C THR A 114 -15.08 -11.05 9.09
N LEU A 115 -15.31 -11.73 10.21
CA LEU A 115 -15.08 -11.19 11.55
C LEU A 115 -13.69 -11.56 12.11
N GLY A 116 -13.08 -12.63 11.59
CA GLY A 116 -11.85 -13.22 12.13
C GLY A 116 -12.11 -14.61 12.72
N THR A 117 -11.14 -15.18 13.45
CA THR A 117 -11.26 -16.51 14.05
C THR A 117 -12.21 -16.52 15.24
N PHE A 118 -12.91 -17.62 15.46
CA PHE A 118 -13.84 -17.75 16.58
C PHE A 118 -13.17 -17.52 17.94
N SER A 119 -11.95 -18.02 18.13
CA SER A 119 -11.14 -17.83 19.34
C SER A 119 -10.83 -16.36 19.63
N TYR A 120 -10.47 -15.60 18.60
CA TYR A 120 -10.24 -14.16 18.72
C TYR A 120 -11.53 -13.40 19.06
N LEU A 121 -12.66 -13.80 18.45
CA LEU A 121 -13.96 -13.18 18.72
C LEU A 121 -14.44 -13.42 20.15
N VAL A 122 -14.18 -14.60 20.70
CA VAL A 122 -14.44 -14.91 22.11
C VAL A 122 -13.54 -14.07 23.03
N GLU A 123 -12.27 -13.86 22.66
CA GLU A 123 -11.34 -13.03 23.45
C GLU A 123 -11.81 -11.57 23.54
N ILE A 124 -12.23 -10.99 22.41
CA ILE A 124 -12.69 -9.58 22.37
C ILE A 124 -14.10 -9.39 22.96
N ALA A 125 -14.97 -10.39 22.92
CA ALA A 125 -16.27 -10.35 23.61
C ALA A 125 -16.12 -10.40 25.15
N GLY A 126 -15.00 -10.96 25.64
CA GLY A 126 -14.71 -11.01 27.06
C GLY A 126 -15.68 -11.89 27.88
N ASP A 127 -15.90 -11.51 29.14
CA ASP A 127 -16.51 -12.38 30.15
C ASP A 127 -18.04 -12.60 29.97
N ASP A 128 -18.75 -11.73 29.25
CA ASP A 128 -20.20 -11.87 29.06
C ASP A 128 -20.57 -12.75 27.85
N GLY A 129 -19.60 -13.06 26.99
CA GLY A 129 -19.75 -13.92 25.82
C GLY A 129 -20.64 -13.31 24.73
N VAL A 130 -20.84 -12.00 24.74
CA VAL A 130 -21.62 -11.27 23.74
C VAL A 130 -20.70 -10.39 22.92
N LEU A 131 -20.59 -10.67 21.62
CA LEU A 131 -19.83 -9.83 20.69
C LEU A 131 -20.72 -8.73 20.12
N GLU A 132 -20.38 -7.47 20.42
CA GLU A 132 -21.10 -6.29 19.95
C GLU A 132 -20.22 -5.33 19.14
N GLN A 133 -20.84 -4.33 18.50
CA GLN A 133 -20.14 -3.37 17.62
C GLN A 133 -19.00 -2.63 18.32
N SER A 134 -19.12 -2.33 19.62
CA SER A 134 -18.06 -1.67 20.38
C SER A 134 -16.79 -2.49 20.54
N GLU A 135 -16.87 -3.81 20.31
CA GLU A 135 -15.75 -4.75 20.44
C GLU A 135 -15.23 -5.14 19.06
N SER A 136 -16.13 -5.41 18.12
CA SER A 136 -15.79 -5.61 16.71
C SER A 136 -16.80 -4.95 15.81
N HIS A 137 -16.36 -3.94 15.07
CA HIS A 137 -17.20 -3.29 14.06
C HIS A 137 -17.65 -4.25 12.95
N ALA A 138 -16.93 -5.35 12.74
CA ALA A 138 -17.24 -6.36 11.73
C ALA A 138 -18.56 -7.11 11.99
N VAL A 139 -19.16 -7.02 13.19
CA VAL A 139 -20.52 -7.55 13.40
C VAL A 139 -21.58 -6.78 12.63
N ASN A 140 -21.31 -5.53 12.24
CA ASN A 140 -22.19 -4.79 11.36
C ASN A 140 -21.95 -5.19 9.90
N ILE A 141 -23.05 -5.43 9.19
CA ILE A 141 -23.04 -5.85 7.80
C ILE A 141 -23.37 -4.64 6.93
N SER A 142 -22.51 -4.32 5.99
CA SER A 142 -22.63 -3.14 5.12
C SER A 142 -21.89 -3.31 3.80
N SER A 143 -22.00 -2.31 2.92
CA SER A 143 -21.19 -2.15 1.71
C SER A 143 -19.68 -2.16 2.02
N VAL A 144 -19.26 -1.56 3.13
CA VAL A 144 -17.85 -1.55 3.57
C VAL A 144 -17.40 -2.95 3.98
N SER A 145 -18.14 -3.63 4.87
CA SER A 145 -17.79 -4.98 5.29
C SER A 145 -17.82 -5.97 4.11
N THR A 146 -18.72 -5.74 3.15
CA THR A 146 -18.89 -6.56 1.94
C THR A 146 -17.70 -6.39 1.00
N ALA A 147 -17.30 -5.15 0.73
CA ALA A 147 -16.14 -4.88 -0.11
C ALA A 147 -14.88 -5.49 0.49
N ILE A 148 -14.66 -5.32 1.80
CA ILE A 148 -13.52 -5.92 2.52
C ILE A 148 -13.56 -7.45 2.41
N SER A 149 -14.69 -8.08 2.75
CA SER A 149 -14.84 -9.55 2.74
C SER A 149 -14.66 -10.15 1.35
N ALA A 150 -15.23 -9.53 0.33
CA ALA A 150 -15.12 -10.01 -1.05
C ALA A 150 -13.69 -9.87 -1.58
N ILE A 151 -12.99 -8.77 -1.24
CA ILE A 151 -11.59 -8.59 -1.61
C ILE A 151 -10.71 -9.60 -0.88
N LEU A 152 -10.93 -9.82 0.42
CA LEU A 152 -10.24 -10.83 1.20
C LEU A 152 -10.33 -12.21 0.54
N GLU A 153 -11.55 -12.66 0.23
CA GLU A 153 -11.73 -13.97 -0.41
C GLU A 153 -11.10 -14.04 -1.80
N SER A 154 -11.16 -12.97 -2.60
CA SER A 154 -10.52 -12.93 -3.92
C SER A 154 -8.99 -13.05 -3.88
N LYS A 155 -8.38 -12.76 -2.72
CA LYS A 155 -6.93 -12.80 -2.50
C LYS A 155 -6.44 -14.12 -1.90
N SER A 156 -7.35 -15.01 -1.57
CA SER A 156 -7.04 -16.34 -1.04
C SER A 156 -7.14 -17.38 -2.15
N ASP A 157 -6.15 -18.28 -2.24
CA ASP A 157 -6.16 -19.40 -3.19
C ASP A 157 -7.11 -20.54 -2.73
N SER A 158 -7.59 -20.46 -1.48
CA SER A 158 -8.48 -21.42 -0.83
C SER A 158 -9.44 -20.72 0.14
N VAL A 159 -10.34 -21.47 0.78
CA VAL A 159 -11.08 -20.94 1.94
C VAL A 159 -10.05 -20.56 3.02
N ILE A 160 -10.27 -19.41 3.67
CA ILE A 160 -9.45 -18.96 4.80
C ILE A 160 -9.93 -19.74 6.03
N GLU A 161 -9.09 -20.63 6.57
CA GLU A 161 -9.47 -21.58 7.63
C GLU A 161 -8.75 -21.29 8.97
N SER A 162 -7.79 -20.35 9.01
CA SER A 162 -6.99 -20.09 10.21
C SER A 162 -6.63 -18.61 10.44
N SER A 163 -6.17 -18.29 11.65
CA SER A 163 -5.71 -16.95 12.03
C SER A 163 -4.49 -16.49 11.24
N ASP A 164 -3.52 -17.38 11.03
CA ASP A 164 -2.29 -17.04 10.32
C ASP A 164 -2.59 -16.71 8.84
N GLU A 165 -3.49 -17.49 8.21
CA GLU A 165 -3.95 -17.22 6.85
C GLU A 165 -4.77 -15.94 6.77
N TRP A 166 -5.63 -15.69 7.75
CA TRP A 166 -6.40 -14.45 7.84
C TRP A 166 -5.49 -13.22 7.89
N ASP A 167 -4.50 -13.21 8.78
CA ASP A 167 -3.56 -12.10 8.93
C ASP A 167 -2.75 -11.88 7.65
N GLU A 168 -2.32 -12.95 6.97
CA GLU A 168 -1.56 -12.87 5.72
C GLU A 168 -2.41 -12.37 4.52
N VAL A 169 -3.69 -12.73 4.46
CA VAL A 169 -4.59 -12.25 3.40
C VAL A 169 -5.03 -10.81 3.70
N PHE A 170 -5.29 -10.47 4.97
CA PHE A 170 -5.69 -9.13 5.40
C PHE A 170 -4.65 -8.06 5.02
N LYS A 171 -3.36 -8.36 5.18
CA LYS A 171 -2.22 -7.53 4.72
C LYS A 171 -2.31 -7.11 3.25
N LYS A 172 -2.96 -7.92 2.41
CA LYS A 172 -3.04 -7.73 0.94
C LYS A 172 -4.26 -6.93 0.49
N VAL A 173 -5.16 -6.59 1.39
CA VAL A 173 -6.39 -5.84 1.07
C VAL A 173 -6.09 -4.36 1.08
N ASP A 174 -6.31 -3.70 -0.05
CA ASP A 174 -6.15 -2.24 -0.16
C ASP A 174 -7.40 -1.51 0.38
N ALA A 175 -7.19 -0.63 1.36
CA ALA A 175 -8.29 0.07 2.03
C ALA A 175 -9.03 1.06 1.10
N GLU A 176 -8.33 1.82 0.26
CA GLU A 176 -8.96 2.76 -0.67
C GLU A 176 -9.76 2.02 -1.74
N ARG A 177 -9.27 0.86 -2.20
CA ARG A 177 -10.03 -0.04 -3.06
C ARG A 177 -11.31 -0.48 -2.37
N ALA A 178 -11.22 -1.00 -1.14
CA ALA A 178 -12.38 -1.48 -0.41
C ALA A 178 -13.41 -0.36 -0.19
N PHE A 179 -12.96 0.84 0.19
CA PHE A 179 -13.85 1.98 0.41
C PHE A 179 -14.51 2.48 -0.89
N SER A 180 -13.76 2.49 -2.00
CA SER A 180 -14.28 2.87 -3.32
C SER A 180 -15.25 1.85 -3.91
N VAL A 181 -14.99 0.55 -3.71
CA VAL A 181 -15.92 -0.53 -4.09
C VAL A 181 -17.18 -0.47 -3.24
N ALA A 182 -17.08 -0.17 -1.94
CA ALA A 182 -18.23 0.05 -1.08
C ALA A 182 -19.09 1.23 -1.56
N ALA A 183 -18.46 2.34 -1.96
CA ALA A 183 -19.17 3.47 -2.58
C ALA A 183 -19.88 3.06 -3.89
N ALA A 184 -19.25 2.25 -4.74
CA ALA A 184 -19.89 1.72 -5.95
C ALA A 184 -21.09 0.82 -5.62
N ILE A 185 -21.01 -0.05 -4.61
CA ILE A 185 -22.14 -0.85 -4.11
C ILE A 185 -23.29 0.07 -3.67
N LYS A 186 -23.01 1.11 -2.87
CA LYS A 186 -24.05 2.07 -2.47
C LYS A 186 -24.67 2.78 -3.67
N ILE A 187 -23.89 3.14 -4.68
CA ILE A 187 -24.42 3.74 -5.91
C ILE A 187 -25.43 2.80 -6.58
N PHE A 188 -25.11 1.51 -6.73
CA PHE A 188 -26.04 0.55 -7.34
C PHE A 188 -27.34 0.38 -6.57
N ILE A 189 -27.28 0.45 -5.24
CA ILE A 189 -28.44 0.23 -4.37
C ILE A 189 -29.28 1.50 -4.28
N ASP A 190 -28.68 2.59 -3.79
CA ASP A 190 -29.38 3.84 -3.43
C ASP A 190 -29.85 4.62 -4.66
N TYR A 191 -29.23 4.39 -5.82
CA TYR A 191 -29.54 5.09 -7.07
C TYR A 191 -30.07 4.17 -8.17
N SER A 192 -30.52 2.96 -7.80
CA SER A 192 -31.22 2.02 -8.69
C SER A 192 -32.41 2.66 -9.43
N GLU A 193 -33.16 3.52 -8.76
CA GLU A 193 -34.30 4.25 -9.36
C GLU A 193 -33.89 5.22 -10.49
N ARG A 194 -32.61 5.62 -10.55
CA ARG A 194 -32.06 6.46 -11.62
C ARG A 194 -31.58 5.64 -12.83
N GLY A 195 -31.79 4.33 -12.81
CA GLY A 195 -31.38 3.40 -13.86
C GLY A 195 -29.93 2.92 -13.74
N ILE A 196 -29.28 3.13 -12.59
CA ILE A 196 -27.94 2.60 -12.30
C ILE A 196 -28.13 1.24 -11.63
N SER A 197 -27.87 0.15 -12.33
CA SER A 197 -28.07 -1.20 -11.81
C SER A 197 -26.75 -1.94 -11.62
N ILE A 198 -26.76 -2.91 -10.71
CA ILE A 198 -25.69 -3.91 -10.59
C ILE A 198 -25.44 -4.53 -11.98
N PRO A 199 -24.18 -4.73 -12.40
CA PRO A 199 -23.84 -5.27 -13.72
C PRO A 199 -24.51 -6.63 -13.97
N GLU A 200 -24.78 -6.96 -15.23
CA GLU A 200 -25.44 -8.23 -15.58
C GLU A 200 -24.48 -9.43 -15.49
N GLU A 201 -23.18 -9.17 -15.58
CA GLU A 201 -22.08 -10.13 -15.52
C GLU A 201 -21.94 -10.80 -14.15
N VAL A 202 -22.54 -10.20 -13.12
CA VAL A 202 -22.48 -10.67 -11.73
C VAL A 202 -23.88 -10.95 -11.18
N GLU A 203 -23.93 -11.98 -10.34
CA GLU A 203 -25.11 -12.45 -9.65
C GLU A 203 -25.54 -11.43 -8.58
N ASP A 204 -24.59 -10.89 -7.82
CA ASP A 204 -24.85 -10.01 -6.69
C ASP A 204 -23.70 -9.01 -6.39
N THR A 205 -23.93 -8.14 -5.40
CA THR A 205 -22.97 -7.15 -4.92
C THR A 205 -21.69 -7.75 -4.33
N TYR A 206 -21.76 -8.97 -3.79
CA TYR A 206 -20.59 -9.66 -3.26
C TYR A 206 -19.67 -10.13 -4.39
N GLN A 207 -20.24 -10.74 -5.43
CA GLN A 207 -19.50 -11.15 -6.61
C GLN A 207 -18.90 -9.94 -7.34
N PHE A 208 -19.65 -8.83 -7.47
CA PHE A 208 -19.12 -7.57 -7.99
C PHE A 208 -17.84 -7.14 -7.27
N ALA A 209 -17.85 -7.10 -5.94
CA ALA A 209 -16.71 -6.65 -5.16
C ALA A 209 -15.50 -7.60 -5.23
N SER A 210 -15.74 -8.90 -5.43
CA SER A 210 -14.69 -9.91 -5.57
C SER A 210 -13.97 -9.83 -6.93
N ASP A 211 -14.64 -9.37 -7.97
CA ASP A 211 -14.07 -9.27 -9.32
C ASP A 211 -13.21 -8.00 -9.45
N PHE A 212 -11.89 -8.18 -9.50
CA PHE A 212 -10.94 -7.07 -9.61
C PHE A 212 -11.17 -6.24 -10.87
N ASP A 213 -11.29 -6.87 -12.03
CA ASP A 213 -11.32 -6.15 -13.31
C ASP A 213 -12.67 -5.45 -13.50
N LEU A 214 -13.78 -6.07 -13.12
CA LEU A 214 -15.12 -5.47 -13.23
C LEU A 214 -15.32 -4.35 -12.22
N SER A 215 -14.97 -4.56 -10.94
CA SER A 215 -15.10 -3.51 -9.92
C SER A 215 -14.19 -2.32 -10.21
N SER A 216 -12.98 -2.55 -10.71
CA SER A 216 -12.05 -1.49 -11.14
C SER A 216 -12.65 -0.63 -12.25
N GLN A 217 -13.26 -1.23 -13.28
CA GLN A 217 -13.92 -0.51 -14.38
C GLN A 217 -15.06 0.38 -13.87
N TYR A 218 -15.96 -0.15 -13.05
CA TYR A 218 -17.09 0.63 -12.53
C TYR A 218 -16.66 1.72 -11.54
N VAL A 219 -15.69 1.45 -10.67
CA VAL A 219 -15.13 2.46 -9.77
C VAL A 219 -14.51 3.59 -10.58
N SER A 220 -13.67 3.27 -11.58
CA SER A 220 -13.05 4.28 -12.45
C SER A 220 -14.10 5.09 -13.23
N MET A 221 -15.14 4.43 -13.77
CA MET A 221 -16.26 5.10 -14.42
C MET A 221 -16.99 6.05 -13.45
N PHE A 222 -17.28 5.64 -12.21
CA PHE A 222 -17.93 6.50 -11.23
C PHE A 222 -17.04 7.67 -10.80
N MET A 223 -15.74 7.45 -10.64
CA MET A 223 -14.77 8.48 -10.30
C MET A 223 -14.64 9.55 -11.39
N ASN A 224 -14.58 9.13 -12.66
CA ASN A 224 -14.26 10.04 -13.77
C ASN A 224 -15.51 10.59 -14.48
N GLN A 225 -16.54 9.76 -14.70
CA GLN A 225 -17.75 10.16 -15.44
C GLN A 225 -18.89 10.60 -14.51
N MET A 226 -18.86 10.22 -13.23
CA MET A 226 -19.88 10.55 -12.23
C MET A 226 -19.28 11.15 -10.95
N GLU A 227 -18.16 11.88 -11.07
CA GLU A 227 -17.33 12.36 -9.95
C GLU A 227 -18.15 12.99 -8.81
N GLY A 228 -19.09 13.89 -9.14
CA GLY A 228 -19.92 14.57 -8.15
C GLY A 228 -20.79 13.61 -7.33
N LEU A 229 -21.36 12.58 -7.96
CA LEU A 229 -22.15 11.55 -7.29
C LEU A 229 -21.24 10.65 -6.42
N PHE A 230 -20.08 10.27 -6.95
CA PHE A 230 -19.14 9.42 -6.23
C PHE A 230 -18.61 10.11 -4.96
N LYS A 231 -18.25 11.40 -5.06
CA LYS A 231 -17.88 12.23 -3.90
C LYS A 231 -19.04 12.36 -2.90
N GLU A 232 -20.25 12.65 -3.36
CA GLU A 232 -21.45 12.75 -2.51
C GLU A 232 -21.70 11.45 -1.73
N VAL A 233 -21.55 10.28 -2.37
CA VAL A 233 -21.73 8.98 -1.72
C VAL A 233 -20.64 8.72 -0.68
N LYS A 234 -19.37 9.01 -0.96
CA LYS A 234 -18.29 8.87 0.05
C LYS A 234 -18.55 9.76 1.29
N VAL A 235 -19.08 10.98 1.09
CA VAL A 235 -19.50 11.87 2.20
C VAL A 235 -20.65 11.23 3.00
N ALA A 236 -21.69 10.75 2.32
CA ALA A 236 -22.84 10.12 2.97
C ALA A 236 -22.43 8.88 3.78
N MET A 237 -21.52 8.06 3.23
CA MET A 237 -20.97 6.88 3.91
C MET A 237 -20.28 7.25 5.24
N ALA A 238 -19.41 8.25 5.24
CA ALA A 238 -18.70 8.64 6.45
C ALA A 238 -19.61 9.27 7.53
N GLN A 239 -20.79 9.76 7.13
CA GLN A 239 -21.78 10.35 8.04
C GLN A 239 -22.83 9.32 8.50
N GLU A 240 -22.85 8.13 7.92
CA GLU A 240 -23.85 7.10 8.21
C GLU A 240 -23.54 6.38 9.53
N PRO A 241 -24.44 6.44 10.52
CA PRO A 241 -24.21 5.83 11.82
C PRO A 241 -23.95 4.34 11.71
N GLY A 242 -22.82 3.90 12.29
CA GLY A 242 -22.44 2.50 12.35
C GLY A 242 -21.84 1.94 11.07
N LEU A 243 -21.73 2.70 9.98
CA LEU A 243 -21.06 2.23 8.76
C LEU A 243 -19.55 2.11 8.98
N LEU A 244 -18.95 3.09 9.66
CA LEU A 244 -17.56 3.10 10.11
C LEU A 244 -17.47 3.05 11.63
N GLY A 245 -16.43 2.40 12.14
CA GLY A 245 -16.12 2.31 13.56
C GLY A 245 -15.57 3.61 14.11
N THR A 246 -16.07 4.02 15.28
CA THR A 246 -15.66 5.26 15.98
C THR A 246 -14.55 5.04 17.00
N SER A 247 -14.10 3.80 17.18
CA SER A 247 -12.99 3.40 18.05
C SER A 247 -12.32 2.13 17.49
N SER A 248 -11.10 1.87 17.94
CA SER A 248 -10.47 0.55 17.82
C SER A 248 -11.20 -0.49 18.68
N ASN A 249 -10.87 -1.77 18.49
CA ASN A 249 -11.35 -2.83 19.37
C ASN A 249 -10.80 -2.66 20.80
N ASN A 250 -11.45 -3.30 21.77
CA ASN A 250 -11.12 -3.17 23.20
C ASN A 250 -9.72 -3.72 23.59
N LEU A 251 -9.10 -4.54 22.75
CA LEU A 251 -7.73 -5.04 22.95
C LEU A 251 -6.67 -4.04 22.49
N ASN A 252 -7.04 -3.10 21.63
CA ASN A 252 -6.13 -2.15 21.01
C ASN A 252 -6.34 -0.74 21.55
N PRO A 253 -5.33 -0.11 22.19
CA PRO A 253 -5.43 1.30 22.52
C PRO A 253 -5.53 2.15 21.26
N ILE A 254 -6.27 3.26 21.38
CA ILE A 254 -6.34 4.29 20.32
C ILE A 254 -4.99 5.00 20.22
N GLU A 255 -4.31 5.18 21.34
CA GLU A 255 -2.99 5.79 21.38
C GLU A 255 -1.91 4.91 20.76
N GLY A 256 -1.02 5.54 20.01
CA GLY A 256 0.07 4.87 19.32
C GLY A 256 0.41 5.53 17.99
N THR A 257 1.36 4.93 17.27
CA THR A 257 1.73 5.31 15.91
C THR A 257 1.14 4.32 14.92
N TYR A 258 0.46 4.87 13.91
CA TYR A 258 -0.13 4.17 12.78
C TYR A 258 0.60 4.60 11.52
N TYR A 259 1.27 3.66 10.85
CA TYR A 259 1.86 3.87 9.54
C TYR A 259 0.79 3.68 8.47
N LEU A 260 0.70 4.59 7.51
CA LEU A 260 -0.34 4.67 6.48
C LEU A 260 0.31 4.50 5.09
N PRO A 261 0.45 3.26 4.57
CA PRO A 261 1.17 2.92 3.33
C PRO A 261 0.76 3.71 2.10
N SER A 262 -0.56 3.79 1.84
CA SER A 262 -1.11 4.49 0.68
C SER A 262 -0.83 5.99 0.72
N GLU A 263 -0.75 6.57 1.91
CA GLU A 263 -0.50 8.00 2.13
C GLU A 263 1.00 8.34 2.20
N GLY A 264 1.87 7.33 2.14
CA GLY A 264 3.31 7.52 2.35
C GLY A 264 3.63 8.13 3.72
N GLY A 265 2.75 7.95 4.71
CA GLY A 265 2.74 8.75 5.93
C GLY A 265 2.57 7.95 7.23
N ARG A 266 2.51 8.67 8.35
CA ARG A 266 2.14 8.13 9.67
C ARG A 266 1.32 9.14 10.47
N ILE A 267 0.46 8.64 11.34
CA ILE A 267 -0.21 9.42 12.38
C ILE A 267 0.17 8.88 13.76
N THR A 268 0.52 9.75 14.69
CA THR A 268 0.80 9.40 16.09
C THR A 268 -0.21 10.08 16.99
N LEU A 269 -0.87 9.31 17.85
CA LEU A 269 -1.83 9.78 18.84
C LEU A 269 -1.26 9.51 20.24
N ASN A 270 -0.90 10.56 20.98
CA ASN A 270 -0.31 10.45 22.32
C ASN A 270 -1.39 10.48 23.42
N THR A 271 -1.12 9.83 24.55
CA THR A 271 -2.04 9.71 25.71
C THR A 271 -2.44 11.02 26.38
N ASN A 272 -1.79 12.13 26.07
CA ASN A 272 -2.12 13.47 26.57
C ASN A 272 -3.08 14.24 25.64
N GLY A 273 -3.58 13.63 24.56
CA GLY A 273 -4.44 14.27 23.56
C GLY A 273 -3.67 15.10 22.53
N THR A 274 -2.34 15.03 22.47
CA THR A 274 -1.55 15.60 21.38
C THR A 274 -1.18 14.52 20.37
N GLY A 275 -0.81 14.91 19.17
CA GLY A 275 -0.42 13.99 18.11
C GLY A 275 0.41 14.67 17.05
N GLU A 276 0.75 13.91 16.01
CA GLU A 276 1.44 14.40 14.83
C GLU A 276 1.00 13.59 13.61
N TYR A 277 0.92 14.25 12.45
CA TYR A 277 0.83 13.59 11.15
C TYR A 277 2.04 13.95 10.33
N LEU A 278 2.64 12.95 9.67
CA LEU A 278 3.82 13.11 8.82
C LEU A 278 3.57 12.42 7.49
N ASN A 279 3.81 13.10 6.37
CA ASN A 279 3.90 12.49 5.03
C ASN A 279 5.09 13.08 4.24
N GLY A 280 5.12 12.89 2.92
CA GLY A 280 6.17 13.46 2.06
C GLY A 280 6.20 15.00 2.04
N SER A 281 5.09 15.65 2.35
CA SER A 281 4.94 17.11 2.31
C SER A 281 5.38 17.80 3.60
N GLY A 282 5.34 17.10 4.74
CA GLY A 282 5.81 17.66 6.01
C GLY A 282 5.23 16.98 7.25
N LEU A 283 5.63 17.50 8.41
CA LEU A 283 5.09 17.18 9.72
C LEU A 283 4.11 18.28 10.16
N VAL A 284 2.94 17.89 10.64
CA VAL A 284 1.99 18.77 11.31
C VAL A 284 1.67 18.26 12.72
N GLU A 285 1.64 19.17 13.68
CA GLU A 285 1.19 18.87 15.05
C GLU A 285 -0.34 18.79 15.10
N LEU A 286 -0.84 17.83 15.87
CA LEU A 286 -2.27 17.58 16.06
C LEU A 286 -2.64 17.69 17.55
N THR A 287 -3.90 18.01 17.80
CA THR A 287 -4.59 17.61 19.02
C THR A 287 -5.72 16.65 18.65
N TRP A 288 -6.07 15.74 19.55
CA TRP A 288 -7.11 14.76 19.30
C TRP A 288 -7.95 14.47 20.53
N THR A 289 -9.23 14.14 20.30
CA THR A 289 -10.16 13.71 21.35
C THR A 289 -11.09 12.62 20.83
N GLN A 290 -11.40 11.65 21.68
CA GLN A 290 -12.40 10.63 21.37
C GLN A 290 -13.80 11.16 21.68
N GLY A 291 -14.70 11.07 20.70
CA GLY A 291 -16.11 11.39 20.84
C GLY A 291 -17.02 10.27 20.33
N PRO A 292 -18.35 10.45 20.42
CA PRO A 292 -19.32 9.49 19.89
C PRO A 292 -19.32 9.41 18.35
N GLU A 293 -18.73 10.39 17.67
CA GLU A 293 -18.64 10.47 16.21
C GLU A 293 -17.23 10.09 15.68
N GLY A 294 -16.41 9.42 16.49
CA GLY A 294 -15.04 9.03 16.13
C GLY A 294 -13.97 9.82 16.87
N ILE A 295 -12.74 9.76 16.35
CA ILE A 295 -11.62 10.57 16.85
C ILE A 295 -11.65 11.90 16.13
N SER A 296 -11.91 12.98 16.86
CA SER A 296 -11.75 14.33 16.33
C SER A 296 -10.26 14.69 16.34
N LEU A 297 -9.79 15.22 15.21
CA LEU A 297 -8.45 15.73 15.01
C LEU A 297 -8.54 17.25 14.81
N GLU A 298 -7.56 17.98 15.31
CA GLU A 298 -7.39 19.42 15.05
C GLU A 298 -5.91 19.68 14.80
N SER A 299 -5.60 20.15 13.60
CA SER A 299 -4.22 20.47 13.20
C SER A 299 -3.84 21.87 13.67
N VAL A 300 -2.65 22.03 14.25
CA VAL A 300 -2.18 23.36 14.70
C VAL A 300 -1.99 24.30 13.51
N GLU A 301 -1.45 23.77 12.41
CA GLU A 301 -1.31 24.41 11.11
C GLU A 301 -1.76 23.43 10.01
N PRO A 302 -2.28 23.91 8.86
CA PRO A 302 -2.59 23.02 7.75
C PRO A 302 -1.32 22.38 7.19
N LEU A 303 -1.44 21.15 6.69
CA LEU A 303 -0.44 20.58 5.82
C LEU A 303 -0.50 21.31 4.46
N VAL A 304 0.64 21.82 4.00
CA VAL A 304 0.71 22.64 2.77
C VAL A 304 1.38 21.86 1.65
N GLU A 305 0.66 21.71 0.55
CA GLU A 305 1.14 20.98 -0.63
C GLU A 305 1.02 21.85 -1.88
N ARG A 306 1.91 21.64 -2.85
CA ARG A 306 1.79 22.26 -4.18
C ARG A 306 1.29 21.22 -5.15
N ILE A 307 0.14 21.48 -5.76
CA ILE A 307 -0.47 20.58 -6.73
C ILE A 307 -0.54 21.26 -8.10
N PRO A 308 -0.19 20.55 -9.19
CA PRO A 308 -0.52 21.02 -10.52
C PRO A 308 -2.04 20.92 -10.73
N MET A 309 -2.62 21.96 -11.34
CA MET A 309 -4.05 22.04 -11.65
C MET A 309 -4.22 22.50 -13.09
N GLU A 310 -5.16 21.89 -13.79
CA GLU A 310 -5.63 22.37 -15.09
C GLU A 310 -6.78 23.36 -14.88
N VAL A 311 -6.62 24.57 -15.39
CA VAL A 311 -7.62 25.64 -15.30
C VAL A 311 -7.79 26.26 -16.68
N GLY A 312 -8.84 25.85 -17.39
CA GLY A 312 -9.03 26.22 -18.78
C GLY A 312 -7.93 25.62 -19.65
N GLU A 313 -7.17 26.46 -20.38
CA GLU A 313 -6.04 26.01 -21.22
C GLU A 313 -4.69 26.09 -20.50
N TYR A 314 -4.67 26.42 -19.21
CA TYR A 314 -3.43 26.64 -18.45
C TYR A 314 -3.21 25.53 -17.42
N TYR A 315 -1.95 25.11 -17.31
CA TYR A 315 -1.45 24.39 -16.14
C TYR A 315 -0.85 25.38 -15.16
N LEU A 316 -1.39 25.41 -13.93
CA LEU A 316 -0.89 26.26 -12.85
C LEU A 316 -0.57 25.43 -11.61
N SER A 317 0.24 25.99 -10.71
CA SER A 317 0.48 25.39 -9.39
C SER A 317 -0.46 26.03 -8.38
N ALA A 318 -1.41 25.25 -7.87
CA ALA A 318 -2.25 25.61 -6.73
C ALA A 318 -1.57 25.19 -5.42
N VAL A 319 -1.90 25.89 -4.34
CA VAL A 319 -1.48 25.53 -2.98
C VAL A 319 -2.67 24.86 -2.29
N ARG A 320 -2.52 23.61 -1.89
CA ARG A 320 -3.48 22.89 -1.08
C ARG A 320 -3.12 23.07 0.40
N GLU A 321 -4.04 23.62 1.17
CA GLU A 321 -3.98 23.65 2.63
C GLU A 321 -4.94 22.61 3.18
N ARG A 322 -4.41 21.55 3.80
CA ARG A 322 -5.18 20.41 4.32
C ARG A 322 -5.29 20.47 5.83
N GLN A 323 -6.51 20.36 6.33
CA GLN A 323 -6.86 20.18 7.74
C GLN A 323 -7.30 18.73 7.98
N PHE A 324 -6.90 18.15 9.11
CA PHE A 324 -7.37 16.84 9.55
C PHE A 324 -8.53 17.01 10.53
N ASP A 325 -9.67 16.38 10.25
CA ASP A 325 -10.92 16.61 10.98
C ASP A 325 -11.32 15.41 11.84
N ARG A 326 -11.37 14.21 11.25
CA ARG A 326 -11.76 12.97 11.94
C ARG A 326 -10.98 11.75 11.48
N LEU A 327 -10.87 10.75 12.37
CA LEU A 327 -10.34 9.42 12.09
C LEU A 327 -11.37 8.35 12.50
N PHE A 328 -11.60 7.41 11.58
CA PHE A 328 -12.51 6.25 11.72
C PHE A 328 -11.80 4.94 11.40
N TRP A 329 -12.43 3.82 11.75
CA TRP A 329 -12.01 2.47 11.37
C TRP A 329 -13.00 1.83 10.41
N MET A 330 -12.52 1.28 9.30
CA MET A 330 -13.30 0.34 8.49
C MET A 330 -13.25 -1.06 9.09
N LEU A 331 -12.06 -1.45 9.57
CA LEU A 331 -11.78 -2.71 10.24
C LEU A 331 -10.53 -2.55 11.11
N ASP A 332 -10.50 -3.19 12.27
CA ASP A 332 -9.36 -3.18 13.20
C ASP A 332 -9.04 -4.61 13.61
N SER A 333 -7.80 -5.03 13.42
CA SER A 333 -7.24 -6.28 13.93
C SER A 333 -6.17 -5.96 14.98
N LYS A 334 -5.60 -6.98 15.62
CA LYS A 334 -4.59 -6.80 16.68
C LYS A 334 -3.42 -5.90 16.28
N ASN A 335 -2.85 -6.09 15.10
CA ASN A 335 -1.61 -5.42 14.68
C ASN A 335 -1.79 -4.51 13.44
N GLN A 336 -2.88 -4.69 12.72
CA GLN A 336 -3.16 -3.98 11.48
C GLN A 336 -4.61 -3.50 11.44
N GLY A 337 -4.88 -2.49 10.65
CA GLY A 337 -6.24 -2.00 10.47
C GLY A 337 -6.44 -1.35 9.11
N MET A 338 -7.64 -0.85 8.92
CA MET A 338 -8.02 0.01 7.82
C MET A 338 -8.73 1.21 8.43
N VAL A 339 -8.20 2.39 8.16
CA VAL A 339 -8.71 3.64 8.73
C VAL A 339 -9.20 4.56 7.62
N VAL A 340 -10.12 5.46 7.98
CA VAL A 340 -10.54 6.57 7.11
C VAL A 340 -10.18 7.87 7.79
N LEU A 341 -9.41 8.71 7.12
CA LEU A 341 -9.15 10.09 7.50
C LEU A 341 -10.12 11.00 6.75
N GLU A 342 -10.89 11.78 7.49
CA GLU A 342 -11.62 12.92 6.95
C GLU A 342 -10.72 14.16 6.99
N THR A 343 -10.61 14.84 5.85
CA THR A 343 -9.83 16.06 5.72
C THR A 343 -10.61 17.16 5.01
N SER A 344 -10.30 18.40 5.36
CA SER A 344 -10.82 19.59 4.69
C SER A 344 -9.68 20.28 3.96
N ASP A 345 -9.78 20.35 2.64
CA ASP A 345 -8.77 20.95 1.78
C ASP A 345 -9.26 22.32 1.28
N THR A 346 -8.38 23.32 1.36
CA THR A 346 -8.55 24.61 0.67
C THR A 346 -7.53 24.70 -0.46
N LEU A 347 -7.98 24.77 -1.71
CA LEU A 347 -7.13 24.97 -2.87
C LEU A 347 -7.05 26.46 -3.19
N LYS A 348 -5.86 27.03 -3.06
CA LYS A 348 -5.56 28.44 -3.33
C LYS A 348 -4.85 28.58 -4.66
N PHE A 349 -5.39 29.43 -5.52
CA PHE A 349 -4.85 29.70 -6.85
C PHE A 349 -3.98 30.96 -6.83
N PRO A 350 -3.01 31.10 -7.74
CA PRO A 350 -2.27 32.34 -7.89
C PRO A 350 -3.22 33.52 -8.20
N ASP A 351 -2.99 34.69 -7.58
CA ASP A 351 -3.86 35.87 -7.74
C ASP A 351 -4.17 36.25 -9.20
N TRP A 352 -3.22 36.01 -10.11
CA TRP A 352 -3.36 36.34 -11.53
C TRP A 352 -4.30 35.41 -12.30
N ALA A 353 -4.65 34.25 -11.73
CA ALA A 353 -5.52 33.26 -12.37
C ALA A 353 -7.02 33.63 -12.25
N GLU A 354 -7.37 34.58 -11.37
CA GLU A 354 -8.76 35.04 -11.13
C GLU A 354 -9.74 33.88 -10.82
N VAL A 355 -9.24 32.82 -10.17
CA VAL A 355 -10.02 31.66 -9.73
C VAL A 355 -10.25 31.74 -8.22
N ASP A 356 -11.50 31.59 -7.80
CA ASP A 356 -11.86 31.55 -6.39
C ASP A 356 -11.28 30.29 -5.70
N ASP A 357 -10.96 30.42 -4.41
CA ASP A 357 -10.52 29.27 -3.61
C ASP A 357 -11.59 28.17 -3.62
N ILE A 358 -11.15 26.92 -3.77
CA ILE A 358 -12.02 25.73 -3.75
C ILE A 358 -11.91 25.08 -2.37
N PHE A 359 -13.05 24.69 -1.81
CA PHE A 359 -13.14 23.97 -0.54
C PHE A 359 -13.68 22.57 -0.80
N GLU A 360 -12.94 21.55 -0.36
CA GLU A 360 -13.31 20.15 -0.53
C GLU A 360 -13.21 19.40 0.79
N THR A 361 -14.18 18.52 1.04
CA THR A 361 -14.08 17.51 2.09
C THR A 361 -13.69 16.19 1.43
N ASN A 362 -12.62 15.58 1.92
CA ASN A 362 -12.05 14.36 1.38
C ASN A 362 -12.08 13.24 2.42
N TYR A 363 -12.19 12.01 1.94
CA TYR A 363 -12.13 10.79 2.75
C TYR A 363 -11.07 9.87 2.16
N ILE A 364 -10.01 9.69 2.94
CA ILE A 364 -8.83 8.95 2.57
C ILE A 364 -8.84 7.64 3.35
N ALA A 365 -9.10 6.52 2.66
CA ALA A 365 -9.01 5.21 3.29
C ALA A 365 -7.59 4.66 3.15
N ALA A 366 -7.00 4.22 4.25
CA ALA A 366 -5.63 3.74 4.29
C ALA A 366 -5.53 2.47 5.13
N ASN A 367 -4.72 1.51 4.67
CA ASN A 367 -4.22 0.48 5.56
C ASN A 367 -3.43 1.14 6.69
N SER A 368 -3.48 0.55 7.88
CA SER A 368 -2.73 1.02 9.03
C SER A 368 -1.93 -0.13 9.63
N ALA A 369 -0.61 0.06 9.74
CA ALA A 369 0.26 -0.83 10.52
C ALA A 369 0.58 -0.15 11.86
N ARG A 370 0.41 -0.87 12.96
CA ARG A 370 0.74 -0.36 14.30
C ARG A 370 2.24 -0.50 14.56
N GLN A 371 2.78 0.37 15.41
CA GLN A 371 4.18 0.27 15.85
C GLN A 371 4.53 -1.10 16.48
N SER A 372 3.57 -1.77 17.12
CA SER A 372 3.77 -3.12 17.68
C SER A 372 4.00 -4.20 16.63
N ASP A 373 3.70 -3.93 15.35
CA ASP A 373 3.86 -4.86 14.22
C ASP A 373 5.13 -4.58 13.40
N LEU A 374 6.01 -3.69 13.89
CA LEU A 374 7.28 -3.43 13.23
C LEU A 374 8.18 -4.67 13.26
N LEU A 375 8.74 -5.00 12.11
CA LEU A 375 9.75 -6.04 12.00
C LEU A 375 11.08 -5.53 12.58
N SER A 376 11.70 -6.32 13.46
CA SER A 376 13.00 -5.93 14.01
C SER A 376 14.09 -6.00 12.92
N PRO A 377 14.91 -4.95 12.72
CA PRO A 377 15.97 -4.95 11.71
C PRO A 377 16.94 -6.12 11.83
N LYS A 378 17.14 -6.64 13.04
CA LYS A 378 18.04 -7.78 13.32
C LYS A 378 17.55 -9.11 12.73
N ASP A 379 16.25 -9.25 12.52
CA ASP A 379 15.62 -10.48 12.04
C ASP A 379 15.55 -10.50 10.50
N ILE A 380 15.68 -9.33 9.86
CA ILE A 380 15.48 -9.14 8.43
C ILE A 380 16.77 -8.76 7.69
N LEU A 381 17.60 -7.87 8.27
CA LEU A 381 18.80 -7.36 7.61
C LEU A 381 20.03 -8.23 7.94
N VAL A 382 20.93 -8.31 6.98
CA VAL A 382 22.18 -9.07 7.07
C VAL A 382 23.36 -8.10 7.02
N ILE A 383 24.15 -8.09 8.08
CA ILE A 383 25.37 -7.27 8.17
C ILE A 383 26.34 -7.65 7.05
N GLY A 384 26.89 -6.64 6.38
CA GLY A 384 27.81 -6.79 5.26
C GLY A 384 27.14 -6.91 3.90
N ASN A 385 25.82 -7.10 3.83
CA ASN A 385 25.08 -7.05 2.56
C ASN A 385 24.86 -5.61 2.09
N SER A 386 24.69 -5.46 0.77
CA SER A 386 24.30 -4.20 0.14
C SER A 386 22.79 -4.19 -0.11
N TYR A 387 22.17 -3.04 0.08
CA TYR A 387 20.73 -2.82 -0.07
C TYR A 387 20.46 -1.57 -0.89
N SER A 388 19.44 -1.59 -1.76
CA SER A 388 18.77 -0.36 -2.21
C SER A 388 17.77 0.05 -1.13
N MET A 389 18.10 1.13 -0.42
CA MET A 389 17.28 1.67 0.67
C MET A 389 16.50 2.88 0.16
N PRO A 390 15.19 2.97 0.44
CA PRO A 390 14.41 4.14 0.04
C PRO A 390 14.75 5.38 0.85
N THR A 391 14.46 6.54 0.28
CA THR A 391 14.51 7.84 0.95
C THR A 391 13.33 8.69 0.47
N PRO A 392 12.78 9.56 1.33
CA PRO A 392 11.96 10.68 0.86
C PRO A 392 12.70 11.49 -0.20
N ASP A 393 11.94 12.22 -1.02
CA ASP A 393 12.48 13.08 -2.07
C ASP A 393 13.65 13.93 -1.53
N ARG A 394 14.79 13.79 -2.21
CA ARG A 394 16.02 14.50 -1.88
C ARG A 394 16.68 14.99 -3.15
N ASP A 395 17.20 16.21 -3.09
CA ASP A 395 18.03 16.75 -4.17
C ASP A 395 19.32 15.92 -4.33
N GLY A 396 19.55 15.48 -5.56
CA GLY A 396 20.81 14.91 -6.00
C GLY A 396 21.77 16.01 -6.50
N GLU A 397 23.05 15.68 -6.55
CA GLU A 397 24.06 16.59 -7.09
C GLU A 397 24.20 16.42 -8.61
N VAL A 398 24.33 17.54 -9.32
CA VAL A 398 24.75 17.56 -10.73
C VAL A 398 26.02 18.38 -10.88
N VAL A 399 27.06 17.79 -11.47
CA VAL A 399 28.37 18.42 -11.68
C VAL A 399 28.63 18.66 -13.16
N ASN A 400 29.51 19.62 -13.50
CA ASN A 400 29.94 19.87 -14.88
C ASN A 400 28.79 20.13 -15.88
N TYR A 401 27.70 20.78 -15.45
CA TYR A 401 26.61 21.19 -16.35
C TYR A 401 26.91 22.53 -17.02
N ILE A 402 26.32 22.74 -18.20
CA ILE A 402 26.40 24.01 -18.93
C ILE A 402 25.61 25.06 -18.15
N GLU A 403 26.22 26.19 -17.78
CA GLU A 403 25.66 27.18 -16.83
C GLU A 403 24.22 27.64 -17.15
N ASN A 404 23.84 27.69 -18.44
CA ASN A 404 22.50 28.07 -18.89
C ASN A 404 21.44 26.96 -18.72
N PHE A 405 21.85 25.72 -18.52
CA PHE A 405 20.98 24.59 -18.20
C PHE A 405 21.21 24.22 -16.75
N GLN A 406 20.23 24.46 -15.89
CA GLN A 406 20.29 24.02 -14.50
C GLN A 406 19.54 22.69 -14.37
N PRO A 407 20.20 21.54 -14.55
CA PRO A 407 19.55 20.24 -14.44
C PRO A 407 19.08 19.99 -13.01
N ILE A 408 17.99 19.25 -12.90
CA ILE A 408 17.43 18.81 -11.62
C ILE A 408 17.76 17.34 -11.44
N SER A 409 18.29 16.98 -10.27
CA SER A 409 18.51 15.58 -9.88
C SER A 409 17.71 15.28 -8.63
N THR A 410 16.96 14.18 -8.63
CA THR A 410 16.14 13.74 -7.48
C THR A 410 16.48 12.30 -7.11
N LEU A 411 16.70 12.06 -5.82
CA LEU A 411 17.05 10.78 -5.25
C LEU A 411 15.93 10.29 -4.32
N ASN A 412 15.40 9.11 -4.62
CA ASN A 412 14.40 8.37 -3.86
C ASN A 412 14.92 7.02 -3.33
N SER A 413 16.15 6.66 -3.71
CA SER A 413 16.82 5.47 -3.19
C SER A 413 18.33 5.67 -3.13
N LEU A 414 18.98 4.98 -2.21
CA LEU A 414 20.43 4.99 -2.00
C LEU A 414 20.94 3.56 -1.77
N LYS A 415 22.11 3.23 -2.31
CA LYS A 415 22.74 1.94 -2.00
C LYS A 415 23.48 2.04 -0.67
N MET A 416 23.12 1.19 0.29
CA MET A 416 23.67 1.19 1.64
C MET A 416 24.20 -0.19 2.02
N SER A 417 25.38 -0.23 2.65
CA SER A 417 25.95 -1.46 3.21
C SER A 417 26.29 -1.26 4.68
N PHE A 418 25.70 -2.08 5.54
CA PHE A 418 25.77 -1.94 7.00
C PHE A 418 26.93 -2.76 7.57
N LEU A 419 27.77 -2.14 8.39
CA LEU A 419 28.87 -2.76 9.11
C LEU A 419 28.68 -2.56 10.62
N GLY A 420 29.02 -3.56 11.44
CA GLY A 420 28.86 -3.50 12.90
C GLY A 420 28.03 -4.66 13.43
N ASP A 421 27.22 -4.41 14.45
CA ASP A 421 26.26 -5.35 15.03
C ASP A 421 24.98 -4.64 15.49
N PHE A 422 23.87 -5.37 15.59
CA PHE A 422 22.58 -4.79 15.95
C PHE A 422 22.47 -4.28 17.40
N GLU A 423 23.39 -4.69 18.29
CA GLU A 423 23.37 -4.30 19.71
C GLU A 423 24.01 -2.93 19.94
N SER A 424 25.06 -2.61 19.19
CA SER A 424 25.84 -1.39 19.35
C SER A 424 25.82 -0.48 18.12
N GLY A 425 25.24 -0.95 17.02
CA GLY A 425 25.23 -0.27 15.74
C GLY A 425 26.58 -0.34 15.02
N GLY A 426 26.84 0.65 14.15
CA GLY A 426 28.12 0.75 13.47
C GLY A 426 28.16 1.80 12.37
N ASN A 427 28.85 1.48 11.28
CA ASN A 427 29.02 2.38 10.13
C ASN A 427 28.20 1.88 8.94
N VAL A 428 27.74 2.81 8.11
CA VAL A 428 27.09 2.54 6.83
C VAL A 428 27.97 3.10 5.72
N ASN A 429 28.31 2.27 4.74
CA ASN A 429 28.85 2.75 3.48
C ASN A 429 27.67 3.10 2.57
N VAL A 430 27.60 4.35 2.12
CA VAL A 430 26.50 4.85 1.29
C VAL A 430 27.06 5.24 -0.07
N LYS A 431 26.49 4.70 -1.15
CA LYS A 431 26.76 5.16 -2.52
C LYS A 431 25.69 6.17 -2.91
N ILE A 432 26.13 7.40 -3.17
CA ILE A 432 25.27 8.51 -3.61
C ILE A 432 25.54 8.74 -5.10
N PRO A 433 24.54 8.54 -5.99
CA PRO A 433 24.73 8.82 -7.40
C PRO A 433 24.79 10.33 -7.64
N VAL A 434 25.85 10.77 -8.32
CA VAL A 434 26.07 12.14 -8.78
C VAL A 434 25.99 12.12 -10.31
N ALA A 435 25.11 12.93 -10.87
CA ALA A 435 25.01 13.06 -12.32
C ALA A 435 26.01 14.11 -12.83
N SER A 436 26.56 13.93 -14.01
CA SER A 436 27.23 14.99 -14.74
C SER A 436 26.25 15.75 -15.63
N GLY A 437 26.67 16.92 -16.13
CA GLY A 437 25.93 17.71 -17.10
C GLY A 437 25.60 16.99 -18.40
N ASN A 438 26.36 15.95 -18.75
CA ASN A 438 26.12 15.10 -19.92
C ASN A 438 25.41 13.77 -19.60
N GLY A 439 24.94 13.60 -18.36
CA GLY A 439 24.17 12.43 -17.94
C GLY A 439 24.99 11.18 -17.58
N GLU A 440 26.32 11.25 -17.53
CA GLU A 440 27.12 10.21 -16.88
C GLU A 440 26.84 10.17 -15.36
N ILE A 441 26.88 8.98 -14.78
CA ILE A 441 26.64 8.78 -13.34
C ILE A 441 27.94 8.37 -12.67
N ILE A 442 28.31 9.11 -11.64
CA ILE A 442 29.46 8.85 -10.79
C ILE A 442 28.93 8.48 -9.40
N GLU A 443 29.33 7.34 -8.88
CA GLU A 443 29.03 6.99 -7.48
C GLU A 443 29.99 7.71 -6.54
N SER A 444 29.45 8.57 -5.68
CA SER A 444 30.17 9.19 -4.58
C SER A 444 30.07 8.32 -3.32
N ASP A 445 31.20 8.06 -2.69
CA ASP A 445 31.28 7.34 -1.41
C ASP A 445 31.01 8.28 -0.24
N ALA A 446 30.00 7.97 0.55
CA ALA A 446 29.71 8.61 1.82
C ALA A 446 29.74 7.57 2.97
N SER A 447 29.97 8.07 4.18
CA SER A 447 29.88 7.27 5.40
C SER A 447 28.86 7.89 6.35
N ALA A 448 28.04 7.04 6.95
CA ALA A 448 27.10 7.38 8.01
C ALA A 448 27.30 6.42 9.19
N THR A 449 26.69 6.72 10.33
CA THR A 449 26.55 5.74 11.43
C THR A 449 25.15 5.20 11.48
N TRP A 450 24.96 4.04 12.11
CA TRP A 450 23.63 3.48 12.33
C TRP A 450 23.48 2.83 13.70
N ILE A 451 22.24 2.78 14.19
CA ILE A 451 21.81 2.04 15.39
C ILE A 451 20.40 1.46 15.16
N VAL A 452 19.99 0.50 15.98
CA VAL A 452 18.57 0.19 16.19
C VAL A 452 18.12 0.92 17.45
N ASP A 453 17.05 1.72 17.37
CA ASP A 453 16.53 2.45 18.53
C ASP A 453 15.61 1.60 19.41
N ASP A 454 15.09 2.20 20.48
CA ASP A 454 14.20 1.55 21.44
C ASP A 454 12.78 1.28 20.89
N LEU A 455 12.49 1.77 19.67
CA LEU A 455 11.25 1.55 18.94
C LEU A 455 11.42 0.52 17.81
N ASP A 456 12.53 -0.25 17.83
CA ASP A 456 12.91 -1.22 16.80
C ASP A 456 13.08 -0.59 15.40
N ARG A 457 13.42 0.70 15.31
CA ARG A 457 13.70 1.37 14.03
C ARG A 457 15.19 1.35 13.73
N LEU A 458 15.53 1.14 12.47
CA LEU A 458 16.89 1.36 11.99
C LEU A 458 17.11 2.87 11.77
N VAL A 459 18.05 3.46 12.50
CA VAL A 459 18.36 4.89 12.41
C VAL A 459 19.71 5.08 11.74
N VAL A 460 19.75 5.75 10.58
CA VAL A 460 20.97 6.09 9.85
C VAL A 460 21.26 7.59 10.02
N SER A 461 22.42 7.93 10.56
CA SER A 461 22.84 9.31 10.83
C SER A 461 23.99 9.73 9.91
N PHE A 462 23.70 10.64 8.98
CA PHE A 462 24.72 11.25 8.10
C PHE A 462 25.48 12.36 8.81
N SER A 463 24.81 13.06 9.73
CA SER A 463 25.38 14.06 10.63
C SER A 463 24.53 14.18 11.90
N ASP A 464 24.89 15.08 12.82
CA ASP A 464 24.09 15.35 14.02
C ASP A 464 22.66 15.82 13.67
N ASN A 465 22.48 16.47 12.51
CA ASN A 465 21.23 17.09 12.08
C ASN A 465 20.59 16.42 10.85
N GLU A 466 21.18 15.37 10.28
CA GLU A 466 20.60 14.67 9.12
C GLU A 466 20.47 13.17 9.42
N LYS A 467 19.24 12.69 9.44
CA LYS A 467 18.91 11.32 9.84
C LYS A 467 17.83 10.72 8.96
N LEU A 468 17.90 9.41 8.77
CA LEU A 468 16.84 8.58 8.24
C LEU A 468 16.40 7.57 9.32
N TYR A 469 15.10 7.47 9.55
CA TYR A 469 14.49 6.49 10.44
C TYR A 469 13.69 5.50 9.60
N PHE A 470 14.09 4.24 9.60
CA PHE A 470 13.44 3.17 8.86
C PHE A 470 12.61 2.33 9.83
N SER A 471 11.29 2.36 9.64
CA SER A 471 10.33 1.47 10.28
C SER A 471 9.96 0.36 9.30
N LEU A 472 10.35 -0.88 9.60
CA LEU A 472 10.13 -2.03 8.73
C LEU A 472 8.73 -2.60 8.95
N LEU A 473 7.92 -2.62 7.89
CA LEU A 473 6.48 -2.91 7.97
C LEU A 473 6.17 -4.35 7.53
N SER A 474 5.35 -5.05 8.30
CA SER A 474 4.84 -6.41 8.00
C SER A 474 3.61 -6.38 7.07
N LEU A 475 3.72 -5.73 5.91
CA LEU A 475 2.57 -5.46 5.02
C LEU A 475 2.47 -6.38 3.80
N GLN A 476 3.48 -7.18 3.51
CA GLN A 476 3.48 -8.13 2.39
C GLN A 476 4.02 -9.47 2.84
N ASN A 477 3.65 -10.51 2.10
CA ASN A 477 3.97 -11.91 2.38
C ASN A 477 5.46 -12.19 2.15
N GLY A 478 6.32 -11.75 3.07
CA GLY A 478 7.72 -12.15 3.28
C GLY A 478 8.75 -11.95 2.15
N GLU A 479 8.35 -11.82 0.88
CA GLU A 479 9.27 -11.81 -0.25
C GLU A 479 9.94 -10.44 -0.44
N ILE A 480 9.27 -9.35 -0.02
CA ILE A 480 9.77 -7.99 -0.20
C ILE A 480 9.48 -7.15 1.04
N LEU A 481 10.52 -6.50 1.52
CA LEU A 481 10.48 -5.72 2.74
C LEU A 481 9.95 -4.32 2.48
N THR A 482 8.76 -3.99 2.96
CA THR A 482 8.24 -2.61 2.94
C THR A 482 8.79 -1.82 4.12
N SER A 483 9.13 -0.55 3.90
CA SER A 483 9.60 0.35 4.94
C SER A 483 8.92 1.72 4.84
N PHE A 484 8.54 2.25 6.00
CA PHE A 484 8.33 3.68 6.16
C PHE A 484 9.67 4.33 6.50
N VAL A 485 10.02 5.39 5.78
CA VAL A 485 11.25 6.13 5.99
C VAL A 485 10.91 7.57 6.33
N GLU A 486 11.27 8.00 7.52
CA GLU A 486 11.26 9.40 7.90
C GLU A 486 12.65 10.00 7.73
N ARG A 487 12.72 11.16 7.07
CA ARG A 487 13.93 11.96 6.93
C ARG A 487 13.80 13.22 7.75
N VAL A 488 14.83 13.48 8.56
CA VAL A 488 15.10 14.79 9.15
C VAL A 488 16.25 15.40 8.38
N SER A 489 15.97 16.50 7.68
CA SER A 489 16.97 17.23 6.89
C SER A 489 17.85 18.13 7.78
N PRO A 490 19.01 18.61 7.30
CA PRO A 490 19.94 19.43 8.09
C PRO A 490 19.34 20.72 8.70
N ASP A 491 18.28 21.26 8.11
CA ASP A 491 17.50 22.41 8.57
C ASP A 491 16.36 22.04 9.53
N GLY A 492 16.19 20.76 9.84
CA GLY A 492 15.21 20.23 10.78
C GLY A 492 13.82 19.99 10.19
N LEU A 493 13.68 19.99 8.86
CA LEU A 493 12.42 19.62 8.22
C LEU A 493 12.24 18.10 8.23
N HIS A 494 11.01 17.68 8.45
CA HIS A 494 10.61 16.28 8.42
C HIS A 494 9.87 15.99 7.12
N SER A 495 10.17 14.85 6.51
CA SER A 495 9.45 14.31 5.36
C SER A 495 9.45 12.80 5.46
N SER A 496 8.54 12.13 4.76
CA SER A 496 8.52 10.68 4.73
C SER A 496 8.20 10.09 3.36
N ALA A 497 8.49 8.80 3.22
CA ALA A 497 8.12 8.00 2.08
C ALA A 497 7.88 6.57 2.54
N ILE A 498 7.05 5.84 1.80
CA ILE A 498 6.88 4.40 1.99
C ILE A 498 7.32 3.72 0.72
N SER A 499 8.23 2.77 0.86
CA SER A 499 8.74 2.01 -0.27
C SER A 499 9.46 0.75 0.20
N THR A 500 9.83 -0.09 -0.75
CA THR A 500 10.44 -1.40 -0.50
C THR A 500 11.96 -1.30 -0.37
N ILE A 501 12.57 -2.20 0.41
CA ILE A 501 14.01 -2.37 0.54
C ILE A 501 14.40 -3.60 -0.25
N PHE A 502 15.41 -3.48 -1.11
CA PHE A 502 15.89 -4.58 -1.93
C PHE A 502 17.30 -4.98 -1.52
N SER A 503 17.52 -6.26 -1.18
CA SER A 503 18.88 -6.78 -1.06
C SER A 503 19.49 -6.93 -2.45
N LYS A 504 20.79 -6.68 -2.58
CA LYS A 504 21.51 -6.91 -3.84
C LYS A 504 21.86 -8.40 -3.95
N ASP A 505 20.88 -9.21 -4.33
CA ASP A 505 21.03 -10.66 -4.48
C ASP A 505 21.51 -11.06 -5.87
N ILE A 506 21.24 -10.22 -6.87
CA ILE A 506 21.66 -10.36 -8.26
C ILE A 506 22.68 -9.28 -8.58
N GLU A 507 23.89 -9.68 -8.95
CA GLU A 507 24.98 -8.74 -9.27
C GLU A 507 24.75 -8.03 -10.62
N SER A 508 24.33 -8.78 -11.65
CA SER A 508 24.17 -8.29 -13.01
C SER A 508 23.05 -9.02 -13.76
N TRP A 509 22.53 -8.38 -14.80
CA TRP A 509 21.66 -9.05 -15.78
C TRP A 509 22.40 -10.19 -16.48
N ALA A 510 21.68 -11.26 -16.79
CA ALA A 510 22.13 -12.30 -17.71
C ALA A 510 21.61 -12.00 -19.12
N ASP A 511 22.50 -11.99 -20.13
CA ASP A 511 22.16 -11.64 -21.54
C ASP A 511 20.94 -12.41 -22.06
N ASN A 512 20.81 -13.69 -21.69
CA ASN A 512 19.74 -14.57 -22.16
C ASN A 512 18.40 -14.40 -21.40
N GLU A 513 18.32 -13.45 -20.46
CA GLU A 513 17.15 -13.23 -19.59
C GLU A 513 16.55 -11.82 -19.74
N ILE A 514 17.12 -10.99 -20.61
CA ILE A 514 16.68 -9.60 -20.86
C ILE A 514 15.50 -9.54 -21.84
N GLU A 515 15.45 -10.43 -22.84
CA GLU A 515 14.38 -10.42 -23.84
C GLU A 515 13.01 -10.70 -23.22
N GLY A 516 11.98 -9.96 -23.65
CA GLY A 516 10.60 -10.16 -23.21
C GLY A 516 9.84 -8.87 -22.96
N VAL A 517 8.63 -9.02 -22.43
CA VAL A 517 7.75 -7.90 -22.12
C VAL A 517 7.72 -7.65 -20.62
N TYR A 518 7.99 -6.41 -20.20
CA TYR A 518 8.00 -6.00 -18.81
C TYR A 518 6.91 -4.95 -18.58
N ILE A 519 5.96 -5.22 -17.68
CA ILE A 519 4.78 -4.38 -17.46
C ILE A 519 4.68 -3.93 -16.00
N TYR A 520 4.18 -2.72 -15.78
CA TYR A 520 3.76 -2.30 -14.44
C TYR A 520 2.54 -3.10 -13.97
N PRO A 521 2.42 -3.43 -12.67
CA PRO A 521 1.20 -4.02 -12.13
C PRO A 521 -0.03 -3.18 -12.47
N LYS A 522 -1.18 -3.84 -12.67
CA LYS A 522 -2.45 -3.15 -12.96
C LYS A 522 -2.79 -2.17 -11.82
N ASN A 523 -3.13 -0.93 -12.16
CA ASN A 523 -3.72 0.04 -11.23
C ASN A 523 -5.24 -0.22 -11.15
N PHE A 524 -5.79 -0.31 -9.94
CA PHE A 524 -7.23 -0.50 -9.72
C PHE A 524 -8.05 0.75 -10.05
N PHE A 525 -7.51 1.95 -9.87
CA PHE A 525 -8.25 3.19 -10.13
C PHE A 525 -8.13 3.66 -11.59
N GLU A 526 -7.12 3.15 -12.29
CA GLU A 526 -6.82 3.44 -13.70
C GLU A 526 -6.74 2.12 -14.48
N PRO A 527 -7.84 1.34 -14.59
CA PRO A 527 -7.84 0.03 -15.24
C PRO A 527 -7.39 0.05 -16.68
N LEU A 528 -7.62 1.16 -17.38
CA LEU A 528 -7.27 1.35 -18.79
C LEU A 528 -5.84 1.86 -18.98
N GLN A 529 -5.21 2.39 -17.92
CA GLN A 529 -3.81 2.80 -17.98
C GLN A 529 -2.89 1.58 -18.01
N ARG A 530 -2.09 1.49 -19.05
CA ARG A 530 -1.08 0.42 -19.22
C ARG A 530 0.22 1.02 -19.72
N PHE A 531 1.32 0.58 -19.14
CA PHE A 531 2.65 0.92 -19.62
C PHE A 531 3.56 -0.32 -19.56
N TYR A 532 4.11 -0.71 -20.71
CA TYR A 532 5.04 -1.84 -20.80
C TYR A 532 6.22 -1.56 -21.72
N PHE A 533 7.30 -2.29 -21.48
CA PHE A 533 8.50 -2.37 -22.30
C PHE A 533 8.49 -3.70 -23.05
N ASP A 534 8.78 -3.71 -24.34
CA ASP A 534 8.95 -4.90 -25.17
C ASP A 534 10.38 -4.91 -25.72
N ILE A 535 11.21 -5.77 -25.14
CA ILE A 535 12.65 -5.83 -25.38
C ILE A 535 12.96 -6.97 -26.34
N SER A 536 13.51 -6.62 -27.51
CA SER A 536 13.81 -7.57 -28.60
C SER A 536 15.26 -8.00 -28.63
N ALA A 537 15.50 -9.24 -29.09
CA ALA A 537 16.82 -9.86 -29.22
C ALA A 537 17.82 -9.10 -30.12
N ASP A 538 17.32 -8.26 -31.02
CA ASP A 538 18.12 -7.53 -32.01
C ASP A 538 18.70 -6.21 -31.49
N GLY A 539 18.53 -5.92 -30.19
CA GLY A 539 18.99 -4.67 -29.57
C GLY A 539 17.96 -3.54 -29.64
N THR A 540 16.77 -3.78 -30.18
CA THR A 540 15.67 -2.80 -30.20
C THR A 540 14.70 -3.00 -29.04
N ILE A 541 14.01 -1.92 -28.70
CA ILE A 541 12.96 -1.90 -27.66
C ILE A 541 11.81 -1.02 -28.12
N SER A 542 10.60 -1.32 -27.67
CA SER A 542 9.47 -0.40 -27.71
C SER A 542 8.82 -0.25 -26.34
N THR A 543 8.39 0.96 -25.99
CA THR A 543 7.43 1.16 -24.89
C THR A 543 6.07 1.47 -25.45
N VAL A 544 5.03 0.90 -24.84
CA VAL A 544 3.65 1.22 -25.18
C VAL A 544 2.96 1.78 -23.95
N SER A 545 2.34 2.94 -24.11
CA SER A 545 1.50 3.60 -23.12
C SER A 545 0.08 3.67 -23.64
N LEU A 546 -0.87 3.18 -22.85
CA LEU A 546 -2.31 3.32 -23.08
C LEU A 546 -2.87 4.17 -21.94
N ASN A 547 -3.68 5.17 -22.25
CA ASN A 547 -4.39 5.97 -21.26
C ASN A 547 -5.69 6.50 -21.85
N ASP A 548 -6.80 6.35 -21.14
CA ASP A 548 -8.11 6.90 -21.52
C ASP A 548 -8.09 8.41 -21.25
N LEU A 549 -7.72 9.20 -22.26
CA LEU A 549 -7.41 10.62 -22.13
C LEU A 549 -8.68 11.46 -22.04
N ASP A 550 -9.78 11.01 -22.64
CA ASP A 550 -11.06 11.69 -22.58
C ASP A 550 -12.02 11.12 -21.52
N ASN A 551 -11.59 10.08 -20.81
CA ASN A 551 -12.31 9.37 -19.76
C ASN A 551 -13.65 8.79 -20.24
N ASP A 552 -13.74 8.38 -21.51
CA ASP A 552 -14.96 7.80 -22.08
C ASP A 552 -15.15 6.31 -21.75
N GLY A 553 -14.15 5.69 -21.13
CA GLY A 553 -14.15 4.29 -20.71
C GLY A 553 -13.67 3.33 -21.80
N THR A 554 -13.11 3.84 -22.90
CA THR A 554 -12.54 3.05 -23.99
C THR A 554 -11.10 3.48 -24.30
N ILE A 555 -10.37 2.66 -25.07
CA ILE A 555 -9.03 3.01 -25.56
C ILE A 555 -9.08 3.06 -27.08
N GLU A 556 -8.86 4.25 -27.64
CA GLU A 556 -8.75 4.51 -29.07
C GLU A 556 -7.29 4.51 -29.57
N ASP A 557 -7.09 4.44 -30.89
CA ASP A 557 -5.74 4.49 -31.48
C ASP A 557 -5.01 5.81 -31.14
N SER A 558 -5.73 6.92 -30.96
CA SER A 558 -5.16 8.22 -30.54
C SER A 558 -4.63 8.24 -29.11
N GLU A 559 -5.03 7.28 -28.29
CA GLU A 559 -4.71 7.16 -26.88
C GLU A 559 -3.57 6.17 -26.62
N ARG A 560 -3.12 5.51 -27.70
CA ARG A 560 -1.95 4.65 -27.72
C ARG A 560 -0.72 5.46 -28.13
N GLN A 561 0.25 5.53 -27.23
CA GLN A 561 1.57 6.11 -27.51
C GLN A 561 2.62 5.01 -27.54
N GLU A 562 3.47 5.04 -28.57
CA GLU A 562 4.59 4.10 -28.70
C GLU A 562 5.90 4.87 -28.89
N LEU A 563 6.94 4.46 -28.15
CA LEU A 563 8.30 4.96 -28.33
C LEU A 563 9.20 3.79 -28.64
N SER A 564 9.93 3.86 -29.74
CA SER A 564 10.96 2.89 -30.07
C SER A 564 12.33 3.40 -29.64
N GLY A 565 13.24 2.48 -29.33
CA GLY A 565 14.56 2.79 -28.83
C GLY A 565 15.53 1.64 -29.03
N LEU A 566 16.69 1.79 -28.40
CA LEU A 566 17.75 0.79 -28.37
C LEU A 566 18.01 0.36 -26.92
N TRP A 567 18.57 -0.82 -26.74
CA TRP A 567 19.10 -1.27 -25.45
C TRP A 567 20.47 -1.94 -25.59
N GLU A 568 21.28 -1.86 -24.54
CA GLU A 568 22.55 -2.58 -24.42
C GLU A 568 22.83 -2.98 -22.97
N LEU A 569 23.62 -4.03 -22.76
CA LEU A 569 24.15 -4.37 -21.45
C LEU A 569 25.47 -3.63 -21.21
N LYS A 570 25.50 -2.76 -20.21
CA LYS A 570 26.72 -2.04 -19.82
C LYS A 570 27.73 -2.99 -19.18
N THR A 571 29.01 -2.60 -19.20
CA THR A 571 30.10 -3.42 -18.61
C THR A 571 29.98 -3.63 -17.10
N ASN A 572 29.20 -2.78 -16.41
CA ASN A 572 28.89 -2.93 -14.99
C ASN A 572 27.75 -3.94 -14.73
N GLY A 573 27.13 -4.50 -15.78
CA GLY A 573 26.04 -5.46 -15.67
C GLY A 573 24.64 -4.85 -15.63
N ASN A 574 24.52 -3.52 -15.79
CA ASN A 574 23.23 -2.82 -15.82
C ASN A 574 22.68 -2.77 -17.25
N LEU A 575 21.37 -2.94 -17.38
CA LEU A 575 20.67 -2.77 -18.66
C LEU A 575 20.48 -1.27 -18.92
N SER A 576 20.99 -0.78 -20.05
CA SER A 576 20.77 0.59 -20.49
C SER A 576 19.80 0.62 -21.66
N ILE A 577 18.89 1.59 -21.64
CA ILE A 577 17.81 1.73 -22.61
C ILE A 577 17.76 3.19 -23.03
N ARG A 578 17.78 3.46 -24.34
CA ARG A 578 17.74 4.83 -24.87
C ARG A 578 16.58 5.03 -25.84
N PHE A 579 15.94 6.18 -25.73
CA PHE A 579 14.90 6.66 -26.63
C PHE A 579 15.30 7.98 -27.25
N TYR A 580 14.88 8.19 -28.49
CA TYR A 580 15.31 9.29 -29.33
C TYR A 580 14.10 10.04 -29.90
N ARG A 581 14.28 11.33 -30.20
CA ARG A 581 13.25 12.15 -30.86
C ARG A 581 13.86 13.03 -31.93
N SER A 582 13.03 13.37 -32.90
CA SER A 582 13.43 14.26 -33.99
C SER A 582 13.28 15.74 -33.63
N GLU A 583 14.24 16.54 -34.06
CA GLU A 583 14.29 17.99 -33.78
C GLU A 583 13.10 18.75 -34.38
N SER A 584 12.65 18.36 -35.59
CA SER A 584 11.69 19.14 -36.37
C SER A 584 10.24 19.06 -35.88
N VAL A 585 9.88 18.02 -35.12
CA VAL A 585 8.50 17.74 -34.67
C VAL A 585 8.43 17.12 -33.26
N ALA A 586 9.56 16.93 -32.57
CA ALA A 586 9.66 16.17 -31.31
C ALA A 586 9.03 14.76 -31.40
N GLU A 587 8.89 14.22 -32.62
CA GLU A 587 8.32 12.90 -32.87
C GLU A 587 9.34 11.80 -32.52
N PRO A 588 8.87 10.64 -32.03
CA PRO A 588 9.73 9.50 -31.75
C PRO A 588 10.49 9.04 -33.00
N CYS A 589 11.76 8.66 -32.84
CA CYS A 589 12.58 8.12 -33.90
C CYS A 589 13.54 7.04 -33.35
N ILE A 590 14.19 6.29 -34.26
CA ILE A 590 15.24 5.33 -33.90
C ILE A 590 16.54 5.80 -34.54
N SER A 591 17.57 5.97 -33.71
CA SER A 591 18.90 6.36 -34.17
C SER A 591 19.65 5.14 -34.75
N ASP A 592 20.46 5.36 -35.79
CA ASP A 592 21.40 4.36 -36.33
C ASP A 592 22.64 4.17 -35.42
N SER A 593 22.81 5.04 -34.42
CA SER A 593 23.87 5.01 -33.41
C SER A 593 23.28 4.98 -32.00
N TRP A 594 23.90 4.20 -31.11
CA TRP A 594 23.59 4.21 -29.67
C TRP A 594 23.74 5.61 -29.05
N ASP A 595 24.77 6.33 -29.47
CA ASP A 595 25.18 7.65 -29.00
C ASP A 595 25.23 8.58 -30.23
N PRO A 596 24.10 9.17 -30.66
CA PRO A 596 24.08 10.11 -31.77
C PRO A 596 24.75 11.43 -31.36
N GLU A 597 25.23 12.20 -32.33
CA GLU A 597 25.67 13.58 -32.07
C GLU A 597 24.51 14.43 -31.54
N VAL A 598 24.84 15.48 -30.79
CA VAL A 598 23.88 16.34 -30.09
C VAL A 598 22.89 17.04 -31.04
N ASP A 599 23.33 17.36 -32.26
CA ASP A 599 22.55 18.00 -33.33
C ASP A 599 22.02 16.99 -34.37
N ALA A 600 22.03 15.69 -34.07
CA ALA A 600 21.52 14.67 -34.97
C ALA A 600 20.02 14.84 -35.21
N GLU A 601 19.57 14.49 -36.42
CA GLU A 601 18.14 14.50 -36.78
C GLU A 601 17.29 13.66 -35.81
N CYS A 602 17.88 12.62 -35.21
CA CYS A 602 17.30 11.78 -34.18
C CYS A 602 18.16 11.84 -32.90
N ALA A 603 17.95 12.89 -32.11
CA ALA A 603 18.76 13.20 -30.94
C ALA A 603 18.32 12.39 -29.70
N LEU A 604 19.25 12.23 -28.75
CA LEU A 604 18.98 11.54 -27.48
C LEU A 604 17.93 12.32 -26.67
N PHE A 605 16.87 11.64 -26.25
CA PHE A 605 15.79 12.24 -25.47
C PHE A 605 15.74 11.69 -24.05
N GLN A 606 15.90 10.37 -23.91
CA GLN A 606 15.80 9.69 -22.63
C GLN A 606 16.78 8.53 -22.57
N GLU A 607 17.45 8.37 -21.42
CA GLU A 607 18.16 7.14 -21.05
C GLU A 607 17.59 6.58 -19.75
N ARG A 608 17.42 5.27 -19.69
CA ARG A 608 17.10 4.52 -18.48
C ARG A 608 18.23 3.53 -18.21
N GLU A 609 18.60 3.38 -16.95
CA GLU A 609 19.51 2.35 -16.50
C GLU A 609 18.82 1.51 -15.41
N TRP A 610 18.76 0.20 -15.62
CA TRP A 610 18.16 -0.77 -14.71
C TRP A 610 19.25 -1.58 -14.03
N ASP A 611 19.47 -1.27 -12.76
CA ASP A 611 20.31 -2.05 -11.87
C ASP A 611 19.43 -3.10 -11.18
N ILE A 612 19.57 -4.38 -11.56
CA ILE A 612 18.74 -5.47 -11.04
C ILE A 612 19.18 -5.88 -9.63
N HIS A 613 18.23 -6.04 -8.72
CA HIS A 613 18.49 -6.44 -7.34
C HIS A 613 17.95 -7.84 -7.03
N GLN A 614 16.68 -8.10 -7.37
CA GLN A 614 15.97 -9.33 -7.00
C GLN A 614 14.97 -9.72 -8.11
N VAL A 615 14.62 -11.01 -8.16
CA VAL A 615 13.48 -11.55 -8.91
C VAL A 615 12.70 -12.42 -7.93
N ASP A 616 11.42 -12.15 -7.77
CA ASP A 616 10.55 -12.89 -6.84
C ASP A 616 9.87 -14.10 -7.50
N SER A 617 9.01 -14.78 -6.75
CA SER A 617 8.36 -16.03 -7.21
C SER A 617 7.31 -15.83 -8.31
N ASP A 618 6.85 -14.59 -8.50
CA ASP A 618 5.82 -14.19 -9.48
C ASP A 618 6.43 -13.62 -10.78
N ASP A 619 7.71 -13.90 -11.05
CA ASP A 619 8.47 -13.34 -12.17
C ASP A 619 8.46 -11.80 -12.19
N LYS A 620 8.42 -11.18 -11.00
CA LYS A 620 8.56 -9.74 -10.85
C LYS A 620 10.00 -9.40 -10.52
N TYR A 621 10.53 -8.50 -11.34
CA TYR A 621 11.92 -8.09 -11.35
C TYR A 621 12.02 -6.72 -10.68
N TRP A 622 12.94 -6.61 -9.72
CA TRP A 622 13.09 -5.45 -8.87
C TRP A 622 14.40 -4.74 -9.17
N PHE A 623 14.29 -3.45 -9.49
CA PHE A 623 15.41 -2.64 -9.96
C PHE A 623 15.53 -1.34 -9.20
N GLN A 624 16.77 -0.86 -9.07
CA GLN A 624 17.01 0.57 -8.97
C GLN A 624 17.02 1.16 -10.39
N TYR A 625 16.14 2.14 -10.61
CA TYR A 625 16.02 2.93 -11.82
C TYR A 625 16.89 4.17 -11.70
N ASN A 626 17.64 4.44 -12.77
CA ASN A 626 18.14 5.77 -13.06
C ASN A 626 17.52 6.24 -14.38
N VAL A 627 16.70 7.28 -14.34
CA VAL A 627 16.02 7.84 -15.51
C VAL A 627 16.55 9.25 -15.77
N LYS A 628 17.07 9.46 -16.98
CA LYS A 628 17.64 10.72 -17.44
C LYS A 628 16.87 11.22 -18.64
N TYR A 629 16.56 12.52 -18.63
CA TYR A 629 15.99 13.23 -19.77
C TYR A 629 16.98 14.28 -20.25
N PHE A 630 17.15 14.35 -21.57
CA PHE A 630 18.11 15.22 -22.24
C PHE A 630 17.41 16.35 -22.99
N GLN A 631 18.10 17.48 -23.11
CA GLN A 631 17.61 18.69 -23.77
C GLN A 631 18.05 18.79 -25.23
N ASP A 632 18.76 17.78 -25.75
CA ASP A 632 19.37 17.78 -27.09
C ASP A 632 18.37 18.13 -28.20
N VAL A 633 17.18 17.52 -28.13
CA VAL A 633 16.05 17.74 -29.07
C VAL A 633 15.60 19.21 -29.12
N TYR A 634 15.85 19.97 -28.06
CA TYR A 634 15.40 21.35 -27.89
C TYR A 634 16.51 22.39 -28.06
N LEU A 635 17.75 21.98 -28.31
CA LEU A 635 18.90 22.91 -28.36
C LEU A 635 18.73 24.01 -29.41
N SER A 636 18.18 23.69 -30.58
CA SER A 636 17.92 24.69 -31.61
C SER A 636 16.85 25.72 -31.24
N LEU A 637 15.97 25.41 -30.29
CA LEU A 637 14.95 26.34 -29.78
C LEU A 637 15.56 27.38 -28.83
N TYR A 638 16.73 27.12 -28.25
CA TYR A 638 17.39 28.02 -27.31
C TYR A 638 18.33 29.05 -27.97
N GLY A 639 18.52 29.00 -29.30
CA GLY A 639 19.26 29.99 -30.10
C GLY A 639 20.72 29.63 -30.42
N GLU A 640 21.37 30.38 -31.33
CA GLU A 640 22.71 30.12 -31.90
C GLU A 640 23.91 30.15 -30.91
N ASP A 641 23.68 30.40 -29.61
CA ASP A 641 24.75 30.63 -28.63
C ASP A 641 25.04 29.43 -27.70
N ILE A 642 24.44 28.25 -27.95
CA ILE A 642 24.70 27.04 -27.15
C ILE A 642 25.55 26.08 -27.98
N ASP A 643 26.86 26.20 -27.83
CA ASP A 643 27.86 25.28 -28.39
C ASP A 643 28.03 24.10 -27.42
N ALA A 644 27.20 23.06 -27.60
CA ALA A 644 27.25 21.83 -26.82
C ALA A 644 27.88 20.71 -27.66
N ASP A 645 29.14 20.38 -27.37
CA ASP A 645 29.85 19.25 -27.97
C ASP A 645 29.49 17.90 -27.29
N GLU A 646 28.65 17.93 -26.25
CA GLU A 646 28.22 16.77 -25.46
C GLU A 646 26.72 16.89 -25.15
N HIS A 647 26.07 15.74 -24.88
CA HIS A 647 24.66 15.68 -24.48
C HIS A 647 24.35 16.61 -23.31
N VAL A 648 23.13 17.17 -23.26
CA VAL A 648 22.73 18.14 -22.23
C VAL A 648 21.66 17.53 -21.34
N LEU A 649 22.04 17.17 -20.12
CA LEU A 649 21.11 16.66 -19.12
C LEU A 649 20.09 17.75 -18.73
N GLY A 650 18.81 17.39 -18.78
CA GLY A 650 17.72 18.20 -18.25
C GLY A 650 17.33 17.76 -16.84
N THR A 651 17.04 16.46 -16.67
CA THR A 651 16.65 15.92 -15.36
C THR A 651 17.20 14.52 -15.16
N ASN A 652 17.55 14.19 -13.91
CA ASN A 652 17.94 12.85 -13.48
C ASN A 652 17.07 12.43 -12.29
N ARG A 653 16.56 11.19 -12.29
CA ARG A 653 15.82 10.63 -11.17
C ARG A 653 16.31 9.24 -10.84
N VAL A 654 16.65 9.02 -9.57
CA VAL A 654 17.04 7.70 -9.05
C VAL A 654 16.00 7.22 -8.06
N TYR A 655 15.34 6.11 -8.37
CA TYR A 655 14.30 5.50 -7.53
C TYR A 655 14.35 3.99 -7.73
N HIS A 656 13.50 3.23 -7.05
CA HIS A 656 13.39 1.80 -7.29
C HIS A 656 11.94 1.41 -7.57
N SER A 657 11.75 0.33 -8.32
CA SER A 657 10.42 -0.16 -8.69
C SER A 657 10.53 -1.60 -9.20
N GLY A 658 9.40 -2.26 -9.40
CA GLY A 658 9.34 -3.62 -9.92
C GLY A 658 8.46 -3.72 -11.16
N LEU A 659 8.85 -4.56 -12.12
CA LEU A 659 8.08 -4.90 -13.31
C LEU A 659 7.82 -6.40 -13.37
N ILE A 660 6.65 -6.79 -13.84
CA ILE A 660 6.31 -8.19 -14.09
C ILE A 660 6.76 -8.55 -15.50
N LYS A 661 7.49 -9.66 -15.65
CA LYS A 661 7.85 -10.19 -16.96
C LYS A 661 6.75 -11.10 -17.48
N LEU A 662 6.23 -10.80 -18.67
CA LEU A 662 5.19 -11.59 -19.32
C LEU A 662 5.77 -12.59 -20.31
N SER A 663 5.10 -13.75 -20.42
CA SER A 663 5.43 -14.79 -21.40
C SER A 663 4.94 -14.46 -22.82
N GLU A 664 3.94 -13.59 -22.95
CA GLU A 664 3.35 -13.14 -24.20
C GLU A 664 3.07 -11.64 -24.15
N ARG A 665 2.96 -11.00 -25.33
CA ARG A 665 2.62 -9.57 -25.42
C ARG A 665 1.21 -9.33 -24.89
N PRO A 666 1.01 -8.35 -23.99
CA PRO A 666 -0.32 -7.94 -23.58
C PRO A 666 -0.93 -7.18 -24.76
N PHE A 667 -1.95 -7.81 -25.37
CA PHE A 667 -2.79 -7.31 -26.48
C PHE A 667 -2.20 -7.43 -27.89
#